data_AF-A0A7C5DFY1-F1
#
_entry.id   AF-A0A7C5DFY1-F1
#
_cell.length_a   1.000
_cell.length_b   1.000
_cell.length_c   1.000
_cell.angle_alpha   90.00
_cell.angle_beta   90.00
_cell.angle_gamma   90.00
#
_symmetry.space_group_name_H-M   'P 1'
#
loop_
_entity.id
_entity.type
_entity.pdbx_description
1 polymer ?
#
loop_
_entity_poly.entity_id
_entity_poly.type
_entity_poly.pdbx_seq_one_letter_code
_entity_poly.pdbx_strand_id
1 'polypeptide(L)'
;MKRLILVCILLLVIPLVCAWTNNAYFDSQTDHLGINESLGQVISSFDHNDLSILKNASISTAKGSTTYSQHLRFNSSWFSPRLRYIETDDDVVTDTLFIMDADYIFQYDINFNNGLVSEVSSSELADLRGADIIILGSNYSFVKARLTNDVNLGLSLVEDMLNTTITQGELNTYELVDGSIYEVSIYDINTSMSPPEVKLSVNGVLTKYLSNGESDMLSNLCVGVWNVTNNSAHFYMGRNWLEIEDTNVSDGDYDTGILRVNGENIDDAYIKIEGSALFTSYFTINNISYRIKADDDLYITPGSGLRSVIPEEEALITPYWDIKYNGLNHSNFSDTNHYVPIIIYHTQDNASYYMNFTNTASENYSFPLIDNSNASNLSFKYGTHNNTFHFFEGFINTSGCNTSSCVFNIRLGDYFVINHLSDEYNSSTISTVLRYASINTSNQTITFIKASGSGDTISINYTNNSGVANVTGEGNLTVAGVIHEVIIENSTDYSLAIDMNSDGDINTSDEVRITVRGGGILDLGVQNNLSGRTNTTLSLITLSNDFEEFAGNETTNITITGNETAHTVDIIPGLTTYSPNRSSNTAQGMTRYGALFNHTYVNTTSDLLIYYPLSQVFGNASIEESIPLNISLLVSSTTVAAEDFNFSVRVNTSYFTSCAYRIVNESSAVWNHSSGTKNFTKSFDGIYLPVGNWTIIVNATDYYDHVVSRNATIESVAAIETNLTGSSSATATIGGSDISFTFDIITKGYPYVKFYMNLSSGSNTYDVSYASIGNSSTRKNISGASSYAGAEAFVLPNISNAPAYAMITTGLYRYNHTTLRITPYSGLSAGTYTGSYGWGLFDSE
;
A
#
# COMPACT_ATOMS: atom_id res chain seq x y z
N MET A 1 -50.39 8.10 50.81
CA MET A 1 -49.26 7.27 50.34
C MET A 1 -49.09 7.49 48.85
N LYS A 2 -48.14 8.32 48.43
CA LYS A 2 -47.81 8.52 46.99
C LYS A 2 -46.56 7.69 46.70
N ARG A 3 -46.69 6.73 45.78
CA ARG A 3 -45.58 5.90 45.28
C ARG A 3 -44.66 6.79 44.43
N LEU A 4 -43.38 6.83 44.79
CA LEU A 4 -42.30 7.40 43.99
C LEU A 4 -41.89 6.32 42.98
N ILE A 5 -42.15 6.54 41.70
CA ILE A 5 -41.65 5.70 40.61
C ILE A 5 -40.30 6.30 40.23
N LEU A 6 -39.22 5.63 40.63
CA LEU A 6 -37.86 5.91 40.16
C LEU A 6 -37.73 5.31 38.76
N VAL A 7 -37.78 6.15 37.73
CA VAL A 7 -37.50 5.74 36.35
C VAL A 7 -36.00 5.86 36.16
N CYS A 8 -35.26 4.75 36.26
CA CYS A 8 -33.89 4.67 35.78
C CYS A 8 -33.93 4.65 34.25
N ILE A 9 -33.57 5.78 33.62
CA ILE A 9 -33.32 5.84 32.18
C ILE A 9 -31.93 5.24 31.96
N LEU A 10 -31.87 4.02 31.43
CA LEU A 10 -30.65 3.39 30.97
C LEU A 10 -30.19 4.13 29.70
N LEU A 11 -29.18 4.98 29.81
CA LEU A 11 -28.53 5.63 28.68
C LEU A 11 -27.58 4.62 28.03
N LEU A 12 -27.94 4.17 26.82
CA LEU A 12 -27.08 3.32 26.00
C LEU A 12 -25.89 4.18 25.52
N VAL A 13 -24.74 4.06 26.20
CA VAL A 13 -23.48 4.62 25.71
C VAL A 13 -22.97 3.68 24.63
N ILE A 14 -22.99 4.12 23.37
CA ILE A 14 -22.32 3.41 22.28
C ILE A 14 -20.87 3.90 22.29
N PRO A 15 -19.88 3.08 22.69
CA PRO A 15 -18.48 3.46 22.57
C PRO A 15 -18.14 3.59 21.08
N LEU A 16 -17.93 4.82 20.61
CA LEU A 16 -17.28 5.08 19.32
C LEU A 16 -15.78 4.91 19.54
N VAL A 17 -15.24 3.76 19.13
CA VAL A 17 -13.79 3.50 19.17
C VAL A 17 -13.16 4.17 17.96
N CYS A 18 -12.61 5.37 18.14
CA CYS A 18 -11.70 5.96 17.15
C CYS A 18 -10.32 5.37 17.43
N ALA A 19 -9.90 4.39 16.63
CA ALA A 19 -8.52 3.90 16.67
C ALA A 19 -7.61 4.92 15.97
N TRP A 20 -6.47 5.24 16.59
CA TRP A 20 -5.38 5.90 15.88
C TRP A 20 -4.45 4.79 15.39
N THR A 21 -4.15 4.81 14.10
CA THR A 21 -3.21 3.88 13.47
C THR A 21 -1.84 4.56 13.42
N ASN A 22 -0.87 3.99 14.12
CA ASN A 22 0.54 4.32 13.94
C ASN A 22 1.18 3.24 13.09
N ASN A 23 1.91 3.62 12.05
CA ASN A 23 2.58 2.67 11.17
C ASN A 23 4.09 2.81 11.31
N ALA A 24 4.77 1.71 11.58
CA ALA A 24 6.22 1.59 11.44
C ALA A 24 6.52 0.88 10.12
N TYR A 25 7.10 1.58 9.15
CA TYR A 25 7.34 1.05 7.81
C TYR A 25 8.63 0.23 7.75
N PHE A 26 8.65 -0.81 6.91
CA PHE A 26 9.89 -1.49 6.50
C PHE A 26 10.57 -0.65 5.42
N ASP A 27 11.07 0.50 5.85
CA ASP A 27 11.58 1.56 5.00
C ASP A 27 12.60 2.39 5.80
N SER A 28 13.80 2.57 5.24
CA SER A 28 14.85 3.41 5.79
C SER A 28 15.33 4.46 4.77
N GLN A 29 16.23 5.36 5.18
CA GLN A 29 16.76 6.38 4.24
C GLN A 29 17.65 5.81 3.12
N THR A 30 18.09 4.56 3.27
CA THR A 30 19.09 3.93 2.40
C THR A 30 18.75 2.47 2.09
N ASP A 31 17.55 2.03 2.45
CA ASP A 31 17.09 0.68 2.22
C ASP A 31 15.56 0.66 2.18
N HIS A 32 15.00 0.39 1.01
CA HIS A 32 13.58 0.25 0.75
C HIS A 32 13.27 -1.19 0.32
N LEU A 33 12.12 -1.72 0.73
CA LEU A 33 11.75 -3.12 0.45
C LEU A 33 11.64 -3.43 -1.06
N GLY A 34 12.69 -4.02 -1.63
CA GLY A 34 12.75 -4.43 -3.03
C GLY A 34 12.02 -5.75 -3.34
N ILE A 35 11.74 -5.99 -4.63
CA ILE A 35 11.18 -7.28 -5.06
C ILE A 35 12.20 -8.40 -4.80
N ASN A 36 11.74 -9.50 -4.20
CA ASN A 36 12.51 -10.65 -3.70
C ASN A 36 13.39 -10.39 -2.45
N GLU A 37 13.28 -9.23 -1.83
CA GLU A 37 13.93 -8.90 -0.57
C GLU A 37 13.06 -9.30 0.64
N SER A 38 13.70 -9.71 1.74
CA SER A 38 13.00 -9.98 2.99
C SER A 38 12.87 -8.76 3.88
N LEU A 39 11.77 -8.67 4.63
CA LEU A 39 11.53 -7.59 5.59
C LEU A 39 12.71 -7.39 6.56
N GLY A 40 13.32 -8.50 6.99
CA GLY A 40 14.45 -8.48 7.92
C GLY A 40 15.78 -8.01 7.35
N GLN A 41 15.91 -7.92 6.02
CA GLN A 41 17.06 -7.28 5.36
C GLN A 41 16.96 -5.75 5.49
N VAL A 42 15.76 -5.20 5.30
CA VAL A 42 15.47 -3.77 5.42
C VAL A 42 15.47 -3.31 6.88
N ILE A 43 14.62 -3.91 7.72
CA ILE A 43 14.54 -3.61 9.15
C ILE A 43 14.58 -4.91 9.96
N SER A 44 15.69 -5.08 10.67
CA SER A 44 15.95 -6.26 11.50
C SER A 44 15.09 -6.37 12.76
N SER A 45 14.68 -5.24 13.33
CA SER A 45 13.85 -5.20 14.54
C SER A 45 13.20 -3.85 14.77
N PHE A 46 12.00 -3.85 15.37
CA PHE A 46 11.33 -2.67 15.92
C PHE A 46 11.35 -2.69 17.44
N ASP A 47 11.39 -1.51 18.05
CA ASP A 47 11.35 -1.31 19.50
C ASP A 47 10.39 -0.17 19.94
N HIS A 48 10.47 0.23 21.20
CA HIS A 48 9.68 1.30 21.79
C HIS A 48 9.76 2.68 21.10
N ASN A 49 10.79 2.94 20.30
CA ASN A 49 10.93 4.18 19.53
C ASN A 49 10.09 4.14 18.26
N ASP A 50 9.82 2.95 17.74
CA ASP A 50 9.10 2.75 16.48
C ASP A 50 7.61 2.50 16.72
N LEU A 51 7.27 1.75 17.78
CA LEU A 51 5.91 1.29 18.07
C LEU A 51 5.57 1.45 19.55
N SER A 52 4.42 2.05 19.88
CA SER A 52 4.09 2.33 21.29
C SER A 52 3.60 1.08 22.05
N ILE A 53 3.10 0.06 21.36
CA ILE A 53 2.84 -1.28 21.91
C ILE A 53 4.10 -1.94 22.47
N LEU A 54 5.29 -1.57 21.98
CA LEU A 54 6.59 -2.10 22.43
C LEU A 54 7.23 -1.27 23.54
N LYS A 55 6.46 -0.42 24.22
CA LYS A 55 6.94 0.47 25.26
C LYS A 55 7.74 -0.26 26.34
N ASN A 56 8.92 0.27 26.65
CA ASN A 56 9.72 -0.13 27.80
C ASN A 56 8.97 0.20 29.11
N ALA A 57 8.97 -0.73 30.06
CA ALA A 57 8.31 -0.51 31.35
C ALA A 57 9.09 -1.14 32.50
N SER A 58 8.50 -1.14 33.69
CA SER A 58 9.06 -1.77 34.88
C SER A 58 8.02 -2.66 35.53
N ILE A 59 8.46 -3.83 35.98
CA ILE A 59 7.68 -4.76 36.78
C ILE A 59 8.24 -4.77 38.20
N SER A 60 7.35 -4.87 39.19
CA SER A 60 7.71 -4.96 40.61
C SER A 60 7.11 -6.21 41.23
N THR A 61 7.95 -6.98 41.94
CA THR A 61 7.57 -8.14 42.74
C THR A 61 7.90 -7.88 44.21
N ALA A 62 7.54 -8.79 45.11
CA ALA A 62 7.94 -8.70 46.51
C ALA A 62 9.47 -8.83 46.73
N LYS A 63 10.25 -9.23 45.70
CA LYS A 63 11.72 -9.36 45.77
C LYS A 63 12.47 -8.19 45.15
N GLY A 64 11.79 -7.31 44.43
CA GLY A 64 12.39 -6.13 43.83
C GLY A 64 11.68 -5.72 42.55
N SER A 65 12.26 -4.74 41.88
CA SER A 65 11.76 -4.24 40.60
C SER A 65 12.83 -4.35 39.53
N THR A 66 12.41 -4.62 38.29
CA THR A 66 13.29 -4.62 37.13
C THR A 66 12.62 -3.88 35.98
N THR A 67 13.42 -3.22 35.13
CA THR A 67 12.94 -2.64 33.87
C THR A 67 13.08 -3.67 32.77
N TYR A 68 12.20 -3.61 31.78
CA TYR A 68 12.28 -4.47 30.61
C TYR A 68 12.03 -3.71 29.31
N SER A 69 12.57 -4.26 28.22
CA SER A 69 12.35 -3.80 26.85
C SER A 69 11.69 -4.89 26.01
N GLN A 70 10.93 -4.46 25.00
CA GLN A 70 10.21 -5.34 24.08
C GLN A 70 10.70 -5.10 22.65
N HIS A 71 10.78 -6.14 21.84
CA HIS A 71 11.13 -6.03 20.42
C HIS A 71 10.27 -6.97 19.57
N LEU A 72 10.04 -6.56 18.32
CA LEU A 72 9.63 -7.43 17.22
C LEU A 72 10.82 -7.57 16.27
N ARG A 73 11.25 -8.80 15.98
CA ARG A 73 12.43 -9.07 15.14
C ARG A 73 12.08 -9.85 13.89
N PHE A 74 12.82 -9.52 12.84
CA PHE A 74 12.78 -10.14 11.52
C PHE A 74 14.17 -10.61 11.07
N ASN A 75 15.21 -10.37 11.87
CA ASN A 75 16.59 -10.76 11.54
C ASN A 75 16.95 -12.18 11.95
N SER A 76 16.77 -13.11 11.04
CA SER A 76 17.47 -14.39 11.08
C SER A 76 17.43 -14.97 9.68
N SER A 77 18.39 -15.85 9.37
CA SER A 77 18.39 -16.63 8.12
C SER A 77 17.13 -17.50 7.94
N TRP A 78 16.25 -17.56 8.93
CA TRP A 78 15.05 -18.40 8.99
C TRP A 78 13.74 -17.60 8.96
N PHE A 79 13.79 -16.25 8.97
CA PHE A 79 12.61 -15.42 8.70
C PHE A 79 12.57 -15.09 7.22
N SER A 80 11.43 -15.31 6.58
CA SER A 80 11.29 -15.11 5.15
C SER A 80 10.06 -14.35 4.65
N PRO A 81 9.35 -13.50 5.44
CA PRO A 81 8.42 -12.56 4.82
C PRO A 81 9.18 -11.74 3.76
N ARG A 82 8.84 -11.97 2.49
CA ARG A 82 9.56 -11.44 1.33
C ARG A 82 8.56 -10.87 0.37
N LEU A 83 8.88 -9.70 -0.16
CA LEU A 83 8.09 -9.16 -1.25
C LEU A 83 8.31 -10.01 -2.50
N ARG A 84 7.25 -10.50 -3.12
CA ARG A 84 7.31 -11.28 -4.36
C ARG A 84 6.23 -10.83 -5.33
N TYR A 85 6.47 -11.06 -6.61
CA TYR A 85 5.47 -10.94 -7.67
C TYR A 85 5.20 -12.34 -8.23
N ILE A 86 4.16 -13.00 -7.71
CA ILE A 86 3.85 -14.42 -7.94
C ILE A 86 2.34 -14.64 -8.07
N GLU A 87 1.95 -15.82 -8.52
CA GLU A 87 0.56 -16.28 -8.46
C GLU A 87 0.20 -16.69 -7.03
N THR A 88 -0.95 -16.22 -6.55
CA THR A 88 -1.55 -16.61 -5.26
C THR A 88 -2.41 -17.86 -5.40
N ASP A 89 -2.91 -18.40 -4.28
CA ASP A 89 -3.84 -19.54 -4.28
C ASP A 89 -5.18 -19.28 -5.01
N ASP A 90 -5.49 -18.02 -5.29
CA ASP A 90 -6.67 -17.60 -6.06
C ASP A 90 -6.41 -17.50 -7.58
N ASP A 91 -5.29 -18.04 -8.07
CA ASP A 91 -4.83 -17.94 -9.47
C ASP A 91 -4.65 -16.47 -9.94
N VAL A 92 -4.33 -15.56 -9.00
CA VAL A 92 -4.08 -14.14 -9.27
C VAL A 92 -2.58 -13.86 -9.20
N VAL A 93 -1.99 -13.39 -10.31
CA VAL A 93 -0.61 -12.91 -10.33
C VAL A 93 -0.56 -11.46 -9.84
N THR A 94 0.04 -11.24 -8.68
CA THR A 94 0.13 -9.92 -8.05
C THR A 94 1.40 -9.79 -7.22
N ASP A 95 1.76 -8.55 -6.87
CA ASP A 95 2.68 -8.30 -5.77
C ASP A 95 2.06 -8.75 -4.45
N THR A 96 2.85 -9.43 -3.63
CA THR A 96 2.42 -9.97 -2.32
C THR A 96 3.61 -9.99 -1.38
N LEU A 97 3.36 -9.73 -0.10
CA LEU A 97 4.29 -10.10 0.95
C LEU A 97 4.07 -11.59 1.23
N PHE A 98 5.01 -12.41 0.74
CA PHE A 98 4.95 -13.87 0.74
C PHE A 98 5.74 -14.45 1.89
N ILE A 99 5.18 -15.45 2.56
CA ILE A 99 5.86 -16.26 3.58
C ILE A 99 5.73 -17.72 3.13
N MET A 100 6.85 -18.42 3.03
CA MET A 100 6.86 -19.83 2.63
C MET A 100 6.41 -20.73 3.78
N ASP A 101 5.77 -21.85 3.46
CA ASP A 101 5.57 -22.96 4.38
C ASP A 101 6.86 -23.25 5.16
N ALA A 102 6.70 -23.41 6.47
CA ALA A 102 7.71 -23.71 7.43
C ALA A 102 8.75 -22.63 7.74
N ASP A 103 8.68 -21.47 7.11
CA ASP A 103 9.50 -20.33 7.52
C ASP A 103 8.89 -19.59 8.72
N TYR A 104 9.74 -18.92 9.49
CA TYR A 104 9.27 -18.10 10.59
C TYR A 104 8.78 -16.74 10.09
N ILE A 105 7.71 -16.25 10.71
CA ILE A 105 7.07 -14.97 10.34
C ILE A 105 7.75 -13.82 11.07
N PHE A 106 7.82 -13.89 12.40
CA PHE A 106 8.46 -12.91 13.27
C PHE A 106 8.90 -13.55 14.59
N GLN A 107 9.72 -12.84 15.36
CA GLN A 107 10.01 -13.13 16.76
C GLN A 107 9.58 -11.96 17.63
N TYR A 108 8.92 -12.24 18.75
CA TYR A 108 8.71 -11.27 19.81
C TYR A 108 9.59 -11.62 21.01
N ASP A 109 10.17 -10.61 21.67
CA ASP A 109 10.96 -10.79 22.89
C ASP A 109 10.73 -9.70 23.93
N ILE A 110 10.75 -10.12 25.20
CA ILE A 110 10.79 -9.27 26.40
C ILE A 110 12.11 -9.54 27.14
N ASN A 111 12.94 -8.52 27.34
CA ASN A 111 14.22 -8.63 28.06
C ASN A 111 14.18 -7.90 29.39
N PHE A 112 14.44 -8.60 30.49
CA PHE A 112 14.50 -8.02 31.84
C PHE A 112 15.93 -7.61 32.19
N ASN A 113 16.20 -6.30 32.28
CA ASN A 113 17.57 -5.77 32.41
C ASN A 113 18.36 -6.32 33.60
N ASN A 114 17.70 -6.54 34.74
CA ASN A 114 18.30 -7.10 35.95
C ASN A 114 17.74 -8.48 36.31
N GLY A 115 17.02 -9.12 35.38
CA GLY A 115 16.24 -10.32 35.67
C GLY A 115 14.99 -10.06 36.51
N LEU A 116 13.95 -10.87 36.31
CA LEU A 116 12.73 -10.89 37.08
C LEU A 116 12.82 -11.99 38.16
N VAL A 117 13.07 -11.57 39.39
CA VAL A 117 13.35 -12.47 40.53
C VAL A 117 12.08 -12.86 41.27
N SER A 118 11.95 -14.15 41.58
CA SER A 118 10.92 -14.69 42.49
C SER A 118 11.50 -15.78 43.40
N GLU A 119 10.95 -15.89 44.61
CA GLU A 119 11.10 -17.04 45.48
C GLU A 119 10.37 -18.25 44.88
N VAL A 120 11.01 -19.42 45.00
CA VAL A 120 10.46 -20.71 44.61
C VAL A 120 9.82 -21.36 45.84
N SER A 121 8.49 -21.49 45.82
CA SER A 121 7.72 -22.13 46.90
C SER A 121 6.78 -23.16 46.30
N SER A 122 6.94 -24.43 46.70
CA SER A 122 6.08 -25.53 46.22
C SER A 122 5.97 -25.62 44.68
N SER A 123 7.10 -25.45 43.97
CA SER A 123 7.16 -25.42 42.50
C SER A 123 6.42 -24.23 41.85
N GLU A 124 6.20 -23.14 42.60
CA GLU A 124 5.65 -21.89 42.09
C GLU A 124 6.61 -20.72 42.29
N LEU A 125 6.59 -19.76 41.36
CA LEU A 125 7.23 -18.46 41.49
C LEU A 125 6.25 -17.51 42.21
N ALA A 126 6.20 -17.64 43.54
CA ALA A 126 5.13 -17.07 44.37
C ALA A 126 5.04 -15.53 44.31
N ASP A 127 6.17 -14.84 44.08
CA ASP A 127 6.21 -13.38 44.05
C ASP A 127 5.72 -12.78 42.72
N LEU A 128 5.53 -13.60 41.68
CA LEU A 128 4.96 -13.15 40.42
C LEU A 128 3.44 -13.04 40.49
N ARG A 129 2.76 -13.79 41.37
CA ARG A 129 1.30 -13.78 41.44
C ARG A 129 0.77 -12.36 41.74
N GLY A 130 -0.04 -11.84 40.82
CA GLY A 130 -0.62 -10.51 40.87
C GLY A 130 0.32 -9.37 40.43
N ALA A 131 1.54 -9.68 39.97
CA ALA A 131 2.41 -8.67 39.36
C ALA A 131 1.90 -8.32 37.97
N ASP A 132 1.98 -7.04 37.61
CA ASP A 132 1.52 -6.52 36.33
C ASP A 132 2.69 -6.38 35.34
N ILE A 133 2.43 -6.70 34.07
CA ILE A 133 3.34 -6.58 32.93
C ILE A 133 2.58 -6.10 31.70
N ILE A 134 3.15 -5.15 30.98
CA ILE A 134 2.66 -4.72 29.67
C ILE A 134 3.30 -5.58 28.59
N ILE A 135 2.47 -6.23 27.77
CA ILE A 135 2.85 -7.08 26.62
C ILE A 135 2.09 -6.56 25.40
N LEU A 136 2.81 -6.10 24.38
CA LEU A 136 2.22 -5.66 23.09
C LEU A 136 1.05 -4.68 23.30
N GLY A 137 1.28 -3.66 24.14
CA GLY A 137 0.32 -2.60 24.47
C GLY A 137 -0.74 -2.96 25.51
N SER A 138 -0.89 -4.24 25.87
CA SER A 138 -1.94 -4.73 26.78
C SER A 138 -1.40 -4.94 28.19
N ASN A 139 -2.19 -4.63 29.22
CA ASN A 139 -1.79 -4.82 30.61
C ASN A 139 -2.22 -6.20 31.11
N TYR A 140 -1.25 -7.07 31.35
CA TYR A 140 -1.44 -8.42 31.86
C TYR A 140 -1.04 -8.51 33.32
N SER A 141 -1.76 -9.34 34.08
CA SER A 141 -1.37 -9.72 35.44
C SER A 141 -1.06 -11.21 35.49
N PHE A 142 0.05 -11.59 36.14
CA PHE A 142 0.40 -12.98 36.36
C PHE A 142 -0.59 -13.63 37.33
N VAL A 143 -1.29 -14.67 36.90
CA VAL A 143 -2.20 -15.44 37.75
C VAL A 143 -1.55 -16.72 38.26
N LYS A 144 -0.61 -17.27 37.48
CA LYS A 144 0.13 -18.49 37.82
C LYS A 144 1.53 -18.44 37.21
N ALA A 145 2.51 -18.94 37.96
CA ALA A 145 3.87 -19.14 37.49
C ALA A 145 4.43 -20.41 38.14
N ARG A 146 4.62 -21.47 37.35
CA ARG A 146 4.96 -22.81 37.82
C ARG A 146 6.33 -23.22 37.30
N LEU A 147 7.20 -23.66 38.20
CA LEU A 147 8.52 -24.21 37.88
C LEU A 147 8.55 -25.69 38.26
N THR A 148 8.50 -26.58 37.26
CA THR A 148 8.52 -28.04 37.46
C THR A 148 9.90 -28.60 37.14
N ASN A 149 10.41 -29.50 37.99
CA ASN A 149 11.73 -30.13 37.85
C ASN A 149 12.90 -29.13 37.72
N ASP A 150 12.75 -27.92 38.25
CA ASP A 150 13.72 -26.82 38.18
C ASP A 150 14.07 -26.32 36.77
N VAL A 151 13.38 -26.79 35.72
CA VAL A 151 13.69 -26.44 34.31
C VAL A 151 12.47 -26.14 33.45
N ASN A 152 11.29 -26.70 33.72
CA ASN A 152 10.07 -26.39 32.96
C ASN A 152 9.35 -25.20 33.63
N LEU A 153 9.14 -24.12 32.88
CA LEU A 153 8.49 -22.91 33.38
C LEU A 153 7.22 -22.61 32.59
N GLY A 154 6.08 -22.65 33.28
CA GLY A 154 4.78 -22.23 32.76
C GLY A 154 4.31 -20.93 33.41
N LEU A 155 3.90 -19.96 32.60
CA LEU A 155 3.37 -18.66 32.98
C LEU A 155 1.94 -18.54 32.48
N SER A 156 1.02 -18.12 33.33
CA SER A 156 -0.36 -17.80 32.95
C SER A 156 -0.67 -16.37 33.36
N LEU A 157 -1.18 -15.59 32.42
CA LEU A 157 -1.47 -14.17 32.57
C LEU A 157 -2.87 -13.84 32.07
N VAL A 158 -3.50 -12.83 32.66
CA VAL A 158 -4.84 -12.38 32.28
C VAL A 158 -4.81 -10.88 32.03
N GLU A 159 -5.34 -10.43 30.89
CA GLU A 159 -5.44 -9.01 30.53
C GLU A 159 -6.49 -8.29 31.39
N ASP A 160 -6.14 -7.09 31.86
CA ASP A 160 -7.03 -6.19 32.62
C ASP A 160 -7.72 -6.89 33.80
N MET A 161 -6.93 -7.70 34.52
CA MET A 161 -7.42 -8.57 35.56
C MET A 161 -8.04 -7.78 36.73
N LEU A 162 -9.33 -8.04 36.98
CA LEU A 162 -9.98 -7.75 38.25
C LEU A 162 -9.73 -8.90 39.22
N ASN A 163 -9.36 -8.61 40.46
CA ASN A 163 -9.30 -9.61 41.54
C ASN A 163 -10.08 -9.14 42.77
N THR A 164 -10.80 -10.06 43.41
CA THR A 164 -11.68 -9.73 44.55
C THR A 164 -12.10 -10.97 45.33
N THR A 165 -12.79 -10.77 46.44
CA THR A 165 -13.36 -11.85 47.25
C THR A 165 -14.88 -11.80 47.16
N ILE A 166 -15.51 -12.98 47.02
CA ILE A 166 -16.96 -13.15 47.10
C ILE A 166 -17.32 -14.19 48.17
N THR A 167 -18.39 -13.94 48.93
CA THR A 167 -18.89 -14.87 49.94
C THR A 167 -20.08 -15.66 49.41
N GLN A 168 -20.24 -16.92 49.85
CA GLN A 168 -21.35 -17.77 49.42
C GLN A 168 -22.69 -17.13 49.80
N GLY A 169 -23.61 -17.07 48.83
CA GLY A 169 -24.91 -16.41 48.95
C GLY A 169 -24.93 -14.94 48.54
N GLU A 170 -23.78 -14.34 48.23
CA GLU A 170 -23.70 -13.00 47.63
C GLU A 170 -23.84 -13.06 46.10
N LEU A 171 -24.48 -12.04 45.54
CA LEU A 171 -24.51 -11.74 44.11
C LEU A 171 -23.95 -10.33 43.95
N ASN A 172 -22.80 -10.22 43.32
CA ASN A 172 -22.11 -8.95 43.12
C ASN A 172 -21.97 -8.67 41.62
N THR A 173 -22.01 -7.40 41.24
CA THR A 173 -21.74 -6.95 39.87
C THR A 173 -20.34 -6.38 39.78
N TYR A 174 -19.58 -6.80 38.78
CA TYR A 174 -18.23 -6.37 38.53
C TYR A 174 -18.11 -5.79 37.13
N GLU A 175 -17.43 -4.65 37.00
CA GLU A 175 -17.19 -3.97 35.73
C GLU A 175 -15.71 -4.13 35.35
N LEU A 176 -15.44 -4.61 34.13
CA LEU A 176 -14.09 -4.67 33.56
C LEU A 176 -13.70 -3.33 32.94
N VAL A 177 -12.42 -3.20 32.54
CA VAL A 177 -11.86 -1.95 31.98
C VAL A 177 -12.56 -1.50 30.69
N ASP A 178 -13.14 -2.42 29.93
CA ASP A 178 -13.92 -2.14 28.72
C ASP A 178 -15.37 -1.70 28.99
N GLY A 179 -15.78 -1.61 30.27
CA GLY A 179 -17.14 -1.29 30.68
C GLY A 179 -18.10 -2.48 30.65
N SER A 180 -17.61 -3.69 30.34
CA SER A 180 -18.43 -4.90 30.39
C SER A 180 -18.76 -5.23 31.86
N ILE A 181 -20.06 -5.42 32.14
CA ILE A 181 -20.56 -5.72 33.49
C ILE A 181 -20.94 -7.19 33.59
N TYR A 182 -20.49 -7.84 34.66
CA TYR A 182 -20.74 -9.24 34.95
C TYR A 182 -21.35 -9.42 36.33
N GLU A 183 -22.45 -10.16 36.41
CA GLU A 183 -23.04 -10.63 37.66
C GLU A 183 -22.36 -11.94 38.09
N VAL A 184 -21.68 -11.92 39.23
CA VAL A 184 -20.92 -13.07 39.74
C VAL A 184 -21.48 -13.50 41.09
N SER A 185 -21.65 -14.82 41.27
CA SER A 185 -22.02 -15.45 42.53
C SER A 185 -21.34 -16.80 42.70
N ILE A 186 -21.18 -17.27 43.94
CA ILE A 186 -20.76 -18.64 44.23
C ILE A 186 -21.97 -19.55 44.07
N TYR A 187 -21.90 -20.49 43.12
CA TYR A 187 -22.93 -21.52 42.95
C TYR A 187 -22.76 -22.63 43.98
N ASP A 188 -21.54 -23.13 44.16
CA ASP A 188 -21.23 -24.22 45.09
C ASP A 188 -19.77 -24.18 45.57
N ILE A 189 -19.50 -24.66 46.79
CA ILE A 189 -18.16 -24.89 47.33
C ILE A 189 -18.06 -26.35 47.76
N ASN A 190 -17.19 -27.10 47.10
CA ASN A 190 -16.90 -28.47 47.47
C ASN A 190 -15.83 -28.52 48.56
N THR A 191 -16.26 -28.44 49.83
CA THR A 191 -15.37 -28.54 51.00
C THR A 191 -14.89 -29.97 51.29
N SER A 192 -15.31 -30.96 50.48
CA SER A 192 -14.85 -32.35 50.64
C SER A 192 -13.47 -32.58 50.02
N MET A 193 -13.00 -31.64 49.19
CA MET A 193 -11.67 -31.64 48.57
C MET A 193 -10.66 -30.92 49.49
N SER A 194 -9.38 -31.26 49.34
CA SER A 194 -8.27 -30.62 50.06
C SER A 194 -7.15 -30.27 49.06
N PRO A 195 -7.07 -29.01 48.58
CA PRO A 195 -7.86 -27.84 49.01
C PRO A 195 -9.32 -27.88 48.53
N PRO A 196 -10.23 -27.09 49.15
CA PRO A 196 -11.61 -26.94 48.67
C PRO A 196 -11.65 -26.41 47.23
N GLU A 197 -12.68 -26.79 46.48
CA GLU A 197 -12.94 -26.31 45.12
C GLU A 197 -14.20 -25.45 45.09
N VAL A 198 -14.28 -24.47 44.18
CA VAL A 198 -15.46 -23.60 44.02
C VAL A 198 -16.00 -23.65 42.60
N LYS A 199 -17.33 -23.55 42.47
CA LYS A 199 -18.02 -23.35 41.21
C LYS A 199 -18.64 -21.96 41.20
N LEU A 200 -18.23 -21.11 40.26
CA LEU A 200 -18.74 -19.75 40.12
C LEU A 200 -19.83 -19.70 39.05
N SER A 201 -20.79 -18.81 39.24
CA SER A 201 -21.82 -18.47 38.26
C SER A 201 -21.57 -17.04 37.79
N VAL A 202 -21.24 -16.86 36.51
CA VAL A 202 -20.99 -15.56 35.88
C VAL A 202 -22.04 -15.33 34.80
N ASN A 203 -22.90 -14.31 34.97
CA ASN A 203 -24.07 -14.06 34.13
C ASN A 203 -24.95 -15.31 33.93
N GLY A 204 -25.02 -16.16 34.96
CA GLY A 204 -25.75 -17.43 34.93
C GLY A 204 -25.03 -18.61 34.26
N VAL A 205 -23.85 -18.39 33.66
CA VAL A 205 -22.99 -19.45 33.12
C VAL A 205 -22.09 -19.98 34.24
N LEU A 206 -22.06 -21.29 34.42
CA LEU A 206 -21.27 -21.93 35.48
C LEU A 206 -19.88 -22.29 35.00
N THR A 207 -18.86 -22.01 35.80
CA THR A 207 -17.51 -22.56 35.61
C THR A 207 -17.50 -24.07 35.89
N LYS A 208 -16.42 -24.77 35.54
CA LYS A 208 -16.04 -26.02 36.21
C LYS A 208 -15.74 -25.78 37.70
N TYR A 209 -15.56 -26.85 38.47
CA TYR A 209 -14.99 -26.71 39.82
C TYR A 209 -13.53 -26.26 39.68
N LEU A 210 -13.19 -25.17 40.36
CA LEU A 210 -11.87 -24.56 40.34
C LEU A 210 -11.19 -24.74 41.69
N SER A 211 -10.04 -25.39 41.68
CA SER A 211 -9.09 -25.39 42.79
C SER A 211 -8.30 -24.08 42.87
N ASN A 212 -7.56 -23.89 43.97
CA ASN A 212 -6.60 -22.80 44.10
C ASN A 212 -5.59 -22.82 42.93
N GLY A 213 -5.51 -21.72 42.18
CA GLY A 213 -4.63 -21.56 41.03
C GLY A 213 -5.19 -22.13 39.72
N GLU A 214 -6.45 -22.55 39.68
CA GLU A 214 -7.12 -22.98 38.44
C GLU A 214 -7.99 -21.87 37.84
N SER A 215 -8.20 -21.98 36.53
CA SER A 215 -8.99 -21.06 35.72
C SER A 215 -9.91 -21.82 34.78
N ASP A 216 -10.96 -21.13 34.34
CA ASP A 216 -11.89 -21.54 33.30
C ASP A 216 -12.10 -20.41 32.31
N MET A 217 -12.34 -20.76 31.04
CA MET A 217 -12.74 -19.80 30.01
C MET A 217 -14.24 -19.87 29.82
N LEU A 218 -14.92 -18.75 30.03
CA LEU A 218 -16.34 -18.58 29.76
C LEU A 218 -16.49 -17.69 28.51
N SER A 219 -16.53 -18.31 27.32
CA SER A 219 -16.37 -17.59 26.05
C SER A 219 -15.03 -16.84 26.03
N ASN A 220 -15.02 -15.50 26.08
CA ASN A 220 -13.79 -14.68 26.02
C ASN A 220 -13.39 -14.11 27.40
N LEU A 221 -14.01 -14.62 28.47
CA LEU A 221 -13.76 -14.19 29.84
C LEU A 221 -13.00 -15.29 30.58
N CYS A 222 -11.79 -14.98 31.02
CA CYS A 222 -11.05 -15.83 31.95
C CYS A 222 -11.58 -15.62 33.35
N VAL A 223 -11.90 -16.71 34.05
CA VAL A 223 -12.32 -16.70 35.46
C VAL A 223 -11.48 -17.72 36.21
N GLY A 224 -10.73 -17.28 37.20
CA GLY A 224 -9.92 -18.19 38.01
C GLY A 224 -9.94 -17.85 39.48
N VAL A 225 -9.34 -18.72 40.29
CA VAL A 225 -9.44 -18.64 41.76
C VAL A 225 -8.06 -18.73 42.37
N TRP A 226 -7.69 -17.78 43.23
CA TRP A 226 -6.43 -17.87 44.00
C TRP A 226 -6.59 -18.66 45.29
N ASN A 227 -7.72 -18.48 45.98
CA ASN A 227 -7.94 -19.13 47.26
C ASN A 227 -9.43 -19.41 47.51
N VAL A 228 -9.75 -20.65 47.88
CA VAL A 228 -11.08 -21.09 48.31
C VAL A 228 -11.05 -21.37 49.81
N THR A 229 -12.02 -20.81 50.53
CA THR A 229 -12.32 -21.13 51.93
C THR A 229 -13.67 -21.83 52.03
N ASN A 230 -14.09 -22.20 53.24
CA ASN A 230 -15.36 -22.91 53.45
C ASN A 230 -16.60 -22.13 53.01
N ASN A 231 -16.52 -20.80 52.91
CA ASN A 231 -17.67 -19.95 52.59
C ASN A 231 -17.31 -18.76 51.68
N SER A 232 -16.08 -18.65 51.18
CA SER A 232 -15.68 -17.57 50.29
C SER A 232 -14.65 -18.03 49.28
N ALA A 233 -14.58 -17.32 48.16
CA ALA A 233 -13.56 -17.51 47.14
C ALA A 233 -12.91 -16.16 46.82
N HIS A 234 -11.59 -16.13 46.82
CA HIS A 234 -10.81 -15.04 46.26
C HIS A 234 -10.51 -15.38 44.81
N PHE A 235 -11.20 -14.70 43.90
CA PHE A 235 -11.21 -14.99 42.48
C PHE A 235 -10.69 -13.81 41.67
N TYR A 236 -10.33 -14.10 40.43
CA TYR A 236 -10.00 -13.10 39.44
C TYR A 236 -10.78 -13.34 38.16
N MET A 237 -10.98 -12.27 37.41
CA MET A 237 -11.58 -12.31 36.10
C MET A 237 -10.96 -11.25 35.21
N GLY A 238 -10.82 -11.55 33.92
CA GLY A 238 -10.30 -10.58 32.97
C GLY A 238 -10.43 -11.08 31.54
N ARG A 239 -9.98 -10.24 30.62
CA ARG A 239 -10.00 -10.52 29.18
C ARG A 239 -8.72 -11.26 28.81
N ASN A 240 -8.67 -11.83 27.61
CA ASN A 240 -7.46 -12.36 26.99
C ASN A 240 -6.55 -13.15 27.93
N TRP A 241 -6.80 -14.46 28.01
CA TRP A 241 -5.93 -15.35 28.78
C TRP A 241 -4.71 -15.73 27.95
N LEU A 242 -3.50 -15.52 28.48
CA LEU A 242 -2.23 -15.89 27.86
C LEU A 242 -1.54 -16.98 28.71
N GLU A 243 -1.21 -18.11 28.12
CA GLU A 243 -0.38 -19.17 28.71
C GLU A 243 0.88 -19.34 27.87
N ILE A 244 2.05 -19.29 28.51
CA ILE A 244 3.36 -19.49 27.89
C ILE A 244 4.12 -20.53 28.71
N GLU A 245 4.52 -21.65 28.11
CA GLU A 245 5.32 -22.70 28.75
C GLU A 245 6.56 -22.99 27.92
N ASP A 246 7.72 -23.05 28.59
CA ASP A 246 8.99 -23.56 28.07
C ASP A 246 9.32 -24.86 28.83
N THR A 247 9.68 -25.92 28.10
CA THR A 247 9.93 -27.23 28.69
C THR A 247 11.31 -27.34 29.37
N ASN A 248 12.25 -26.47 29.00
CA ASN A 248 13.59 -26.40 29.53
C ASN A 248 14.25 -25.01 29.40
N VAL A 249 14.00 -24.14 30.38
CA VAL A 249 14.56 -22.78 30.47
C VAL A 249 16.10 -22.67 30.57
N SER A 250 16.81 -23.81 30.60
CA SER A 250 18.25 -23.89 30.83
C SER A 250 19.09 -24.19 29.58
N ASP A 251 18.47 -24.59 28.47
CA ASP A 251 19.19 -24.87 27.20
C ASP A 251 19.37 -23.61 26.33
N GLY A 252 18.47 -22.63 26.47
CA GLY A 252 18.47 -21.41 25.65
C GLY A 252 18.00 -21.66 24.22
N ASP A 253 17.35 -22.79 23.96
CA ASP A 253 16.81 -23.17 22.67
C ASP A 253 15.32 -22.78 22.57
N TYR A 254 14.80 -22.77 21.34
CA TYR A 254 13.36 -22.66 21.10
C TYR A 254 12.76 -24.07 21.06
N ASP A 255 11.69 -24.29 21.81
CA ASP A 255 10.97 -25.56 21.84
C ASP A 255 9.50 -25.43 21.45
N THR A 256 8.84 -26.58 21.26
CA THR A 256 7.39 -26.68 20.99
C THR A 256 6.60 -26.66 22.30
N GLY A 257 6.98 -25.75 23.20
CA GLY A 257 6.26 -25.46 24.41
C GLY A 257 4.82 -25.01 24.16
N ILE A 258 4.15 -24.49 25.18
CA ILE A 258 2.74 -24.11 25.06
C ILE A 258 2.67 -22.61 24.85
N LEU A 259 2.12 -22.17 23.72
CA LEU A 259 1.51 -20.84 23.60
C LEU A 259 0.01 -21.01 23.50
N ARG A 260 -0.74 -20.47 24.46
CA ARG A 260 -2.20 -20.39 24.35
C ARG A 260 -2.69 -18.98 24.56
N VAL A 261 -3.65 -18.61 23.73
CA VAL A 261 -4.34 -17.32 23.82
C VAL A 261 -5.83 -17.60 23.82
N ASN A 262 -6.54 -17.11 24.83
CA ASN A 262 -7.97 -17.38 25.05
C ASN A 262 -8.37 -18.86 25.13
N GLY A 263 -7.41 -19.72 25.51
CA GLY A 263 -7.63 -21.16 25.62
C GLY A 263 -7.40 -21.93 24.31
N GLU A 264 -7.19 -21.22 23.19
CA GLU A 264 -6.76 -21.82 21.93
C GLU A 264 -5.24 -22.02 21.96
N ASN A 265 -4.78 -23.20 21.53
CA ASN A 265 -3.37 -23.53 21.42
C ASN A 265 -2.85 -23.05 20.07
N ILE A 266 -1.69 -22.39 20.06
CA ILE A 266 -1.05 -21.95 18.83
C ILE A 266 -0.05 -23.03 18.42
N ASP A 267 -0.42 -23.86 17.46
CA ASP A 267 0.31 -25.09 17.16
C ASP A 267 1.71 -24.82 16.55
N ASP A 268 1.86 -23.69 15.85
CA ASP A 268 3.12 -23.27 15.19
C ASP A 268 3.96 -22.28 16.01
N ALA A 269 3.67 -22.18 17.30
CA ALA A 269 4.44 -21.35 18.21
C ALA A 269 5.66 -22.10 18.75
N TYR A 270 6.80 -21.40 18.74
CA TYR A 270 8.02 -21.86 19.38
C TYR A 270 8.39 -20.91 20.50
N ILE A 271 8.51 -21.44 21.71
CA ILE A 271 8.73 -20.66 22.93
C ILE A 271 10.18 -20.79 23.37
N LYS A 272 10.71 -19.70 23.96
CA LYS A 272 11.94 -19.72 24.73
C LYS A 272 11.85 -18.75 25.89
N ILE A 273 12.06 -19.26 27.10
CA ILE A 273 12.18 -18.51 28.34
C ILE A 273 13.57 -18.77 28.92
N GLU A 274 14.42 -17.74 28.93
CA GLU A 274 15.77 -17.88 29.52
C GLU A 274 15.69 -17.59 31.01
N GLY A 275 15.94 -18.60 31.84
CA GLY A 275 15.87 -18.49 33.29
C GLY A 275 16.94 -19.30 34.02
N SER A 276 17.22 -18.93 35.27
CA SER A 276 18.19 -19.65 36.09
C SER A 276 17.88 -19.55 37.58
N ALA A 277 18.25 -20.59 38.32
CA ALA A 277 18.26 -20.56 39.77
C ALA A 277 19.44 -19.71 40.28
N LEU A 278 19.17 -18.69 41.08
CA LEU A 278 20.22 -17.87 41.72
C LEU A 278 20.75 -18.55 43.00
N PHE A 279 19.89 -19.28 43.71
CA PHE A 279 20.14 -20.08 44.92
C PHE A 279 19.09 -21.19 45.04
N THR A 280 19.09 -21.98 46.12
CA THR A 280 18.10 -23.07 46.33
C THR A 280 16.64 -22.62 46.47
N SER A 281 16.39 -21.31 46.62
CA SER A 281 15.05 -20.76 46.87
C SER A 281 14.64 -19.62 45.95
N TYR A 282 15.46 -19.27 44.95
CA TYR A 282 15.21 -18.13 44.08
C TYR A 282 15.45 -18.47 42.62
N PHE A 283 14.53 -18.03 41.76
CA PHE A 283 14.60 -18.17 40.32
C PHE A 283 14.57 -16.78 39.68
N THR A 284 15.26 -16.63 38.56
CA THR A 284 15.29 -15.40 37.76
C THR A 284 14.93 -15.70 36.33
N ILE A 285 13.99 -14.93 35.78
CA ILE A 285 13.65 -14.91 34.36
C ILE A 285 14.37 -13.72 33.72
N ASN A 286 15.20 -13.98 32.72
CA ASN A 286 15.97 -12.94 32.01
C ASN A 286 15.30 -12.51 30.71
N ASN A 287 14.71 -13.47 29.98
CA ASN A 287 14.04 -13.23 28.70
C ASN A 287 12.83 -14.13 28.55
N ILE A 288 11.78 -13.62 27.90
CA ILE A 288 10.66 -14.40 27.38
C ILE A 288 10.57 -14.07 25.89
N SER A 289 10.53 -15.09 25.04
CA SER A 289 10.44 -14.92 23.60
C SER A 289 9.58 -16.00 22.95
N TYR A 290 8.96 -15.65 21.83
CA TYR A 290 8.28 -16.63 20.98
C TYR A 290 8.48 -16.31 19.50
N ARG A 291 8.33 -17.33 18.68
CA ARG A 291 8.31 -17.25 17.22
C ARG A 291 7.07 -17.95 16.70
N ILE A 292 6.52 -17.41 15.61
CA ILE A 292 5.45 -18.05 14.86
C ILE A 292 6.02 -18.55 13.55
N LYS A 293 5.74 -19.81 13.24
CA LYS A 293 6.07 -20.45 11.98
C LYS A 293 4.82 -20.49 11.09
N ALA A 294 4.99 -20.42 9.78
CA ALA A 294 3.88 -20.60 8.86
C ALA A 294 3.58 -22.11 8.67
N ASP A 295 2.31 -22.50 8.75
CA ASP A 295 1.81 -23.87 8.50
C ASP A 295 1.60 -24.15 7.00
N ASP A 296 1.44 -23.09 6.21
CA ASP A 296 1.29 -23.13 4.75
C ASP A 296 1.93 -21.87 4.14
N ASP A 297 1.99 -21.80 2.81
CA ASP A 297 2.33 -20.60 2.08
C ASP A 297 1.30 -19.49 2.40
N LEU A 298 1.77 -18.33 2.88
CA LEU A 298 0.92 -17.19 3.22
C LEU A 298 1.11 -16.05 2.22
N TYR A 299 0.00 -15.52 1.71
CA TYR A 299 -0.04 -14.46 0.69
C TYR A 299 -0.70 -13.19 1.23
N ILE A 300 0.09 -12.25 1.73
CA ILE A 300 -0.42 -10.94 2.17
C ILE A 300 -0.46 -10.00 0.95
N THR A 301 -1.62 -9.93 0.30
CA THR A 301 -1.89 -9.10 -0.88
C THR A 301 -2.01 -7.60 -0.54
N PRO A 302 -1.97 -6.69 -1.55
CA PRO A 302 -2.08 -5.25 -1.31
C PRO A 302 -3.38 -4.86 -0.62
N GLY A 303 -3.27 -4.12 0.48
CA GLY A 303 -4.38 -3.72 1.35
C GLY A 303 -4.72 -4.71 2.46
N SER A 304 -4.10 -5.90 2.46
CA SER A 304 -4.34 -6.97 3.44
C SER A 304 -3.30 -6.95 4.57
N GLY A 305 -3.54 -7.75 5.60
CA GLY A 305 -2.59 -7.95 6.71
C GLY A 305 -2.41 -9.41 7.08
N LEU A 306 -1.32 -9.72 7.77
CA LEU A 306 -1.01 -11.07 8.25
C LEU A 306 -2.18 -11.68 9.01
N ARG A 307 -2.84 -10.90 9.87
CA ARG A 307 -4.00 -11.35 10.64
C ARG A 307 -5.13 -11.95 9.78
N SER A 308 -5.31 -11.44 8.55
CA SER A 308 -6.37 -11.91 7.65
C SER A 308 -6.04 -13.20 6.91
N VAL A 309 -4.79 -13.64 6.93
CA VAL A 309 -4.32 -14.81 6.17
C VAL A 309 -3.73 -15.91 7.04
N ILE A 310 -3.32 -15.60 8.28
CA ILE A 310 -2.84 -16.62 9.22
C ILE A 310 -4.03 -17.45 9.76
N PRO A 311 -3.90 -18.79 9.87
CA PRO A 311 -5.00 -19.64 10.37
C PRO A 311 -5.44 -19.30 11.80
N GLU A 312 -4.49 -18.91 12.65
CA GLU A 312 -4.69 -18.62 14.08
C GLU A 312 -4.29 -17.17 14.37
N GLU A 313 -5.24 -16.23 14.28
CA GLU A 313 -4.96 -14.80 14.48
C GLU A 313 -4.48 -14.46 15.90
N GLU A 314 -4.81 -15.33 16.86
CA GLU A 314 -4.37 -15.35 18.22
C GLU A 314 -2.84 -15.46 18.36
N ALA A 315 -2.13 -15.95 17.35
CA ALA A 315 -0.67 -16.00 17.30
C ALA A 315 -0.01 -14.61 17.43
N LEU A 316 -0.75 -13.53 17.16
CA LEU A 316 -0.31 -12.15 17.34
C LEU A 316 -0.49 -11.64 18.80
N ILE A 317 -1.04 -12.47 19.69
CA ILE A 317 -1.35 -12.25 21.13
C ILE A 317 -2.37 -11.15 21.42
N THR A 318 -2.24 -9.99 20.78
CA THR A 318 -3.13 -8.83 20.96
C THR A 318 -3.70 -8.40 19.61
N PRO A 319 -4.92 -7.84 19.57
CA PRO A 319 -5.53 -7.34 18.34
C PRO A 319 -4.99 -5.95 17.95
N TYR A 320 -4.05 -5.40 18.71
CA TYR A 320 -3.59 -4.02 18.58
C TYR A 320 -2.47 -3.85 17.56
N TRP A 321 -2.08 -4.91 16.85
CA TRP A 321 -1.10 -4.79 15.79
C TRP A 321 -1.26 -5.83 14.68
N ASP A 322 -0.71 -5.53 13.51
CA ASP A 322 -0.71 -6.40 12.34
C ASP A 322 0.49 -6.08 11.42
N ILE A 323 0.93 -7.04 10.61
CA ILE A 323 1.89 -6.80 9.53
C ILE A 323 1.07 -6.55 8.26
N LYS A 324 1.09 -5.30 7.78
CA LYS A 324 0.33 -4.85 6.60
C LYS A 324 1.21 -4.76 5.37
N TYR A 325 0.62 -5.08 4.22
CA TYR A 325 1.19 -4.81 2.91
C TYR A 325 0.25 -3.92 2.10
N ASN A 326 0.73 -2.76 1.66
CA ASN A 326 -0.06 -1.74 0.95
C ASN A 326 0.20 -1.73 -0.57
N GLY A 327 0.92 -2.74 -1.09
CA GLY A 327 1.28 -2.84 -2.49
C GLY A 327 2.59 -2.13 -2.87
N LEU A 328 2.91 -2.14 -4.16
CA LEU A 328 4.05 -1.41 -4.71
C LEU A 328 3.85 0.11 -4.70
N ASN A 329 4.91 0.88 -4.49
CA ASN A 329 4.94 2.34 -4.59
C ASN A 329 4.51 2.86 -5.99
N HIS A 330 4.57 1.99 -7.01
CA HIS A 330 4.16 2.24 -8.38
C HIS A 330 3.25 1.12 -8.93
N SER A 331 2.08 0.91 -8.33
CA SER A 331 1.15 -0.15 -8.75
C SER A 331 0.43 0.09 -10.10
N ASN A 332 0.42 1.33 -10.61
CA ASN A 332 -0.20 1.65 -11.90
C ASN A 332 0.82 1.59 -13.06
N PHE A 333 0.99 0.41 -13.66
CA PHE A 333 1.91 0.18 -14.78
C PHE A 333 1.59 0.98 -16.05
N SER A 334 0.37 1.52 -16.17
CA SER A 334 -0.01 2.41 -17.28
C SER A 334 0.47 3.86 -17.09
N ASP A 335 0.99 4.21 -15.92
CA ASP A 335 1.50 5.55 -15.65
C ASP A 335 2.87 5.77 -16.31
N THR A 336 2.85 6.51 -17.42
CA THR A 336 4.05 6.88 -18.19
C THR A 336 5.04 7.78 -17.43
N ASN A 337 4.67 8.28 -16.24
CA ASN A 337 5.59 9.00 -15.37
C ASN A 337 6.49 8.06 -14.55
N HIS A 338 6.13 6.78 -14.45
CA HIS A 338 6.85 5.79 -13.66
C HIS A 338 7.34 4.61 -14.51
N TYR A 339 6.66 4.30 -15.62
CA TYR A 339 7.02 3.21 -16.52
C TYR A 339 7.16 3.66 -17.97
N VAL A 340 7.96 2.92 -18.73
CA VAL A 340 7.97 2.99 -20.20
C VAL A 340 7.75 1.61 -20.82
N PRO A 341 6.90 1.52 -21.85
CA PRO A 341 6.64 0.27 -22.52
C PRO A 341 7.74 -0.07 -23.52
N ILE A 342 8.20 -1.32 -23.48
CA ILE A 342 8.91 -1.99 -24.57
C ILE A 342 7.92 -3.03 -25.12
N ILE A 343 7.56 -2.91 -26.38
CA ILE A 343 6.53 -3.76 -26.99
C ILE A 343 7.18 -4.59 -28.09
N ILE A 344 7.15 -5.91 -27.98
CA ILE A 344 7.50 -6.83 -29.05
C ILE A 344 6.22 -7.52 -29.48
N TYR A 345 5.75 -7.21 -30.69
CA TYR A 345 4.46 -7.66 -31.17
C TYR A 345 4.54 -8.25 -32.57
N HIS A 346 3.71 -9.26 -32.81
CA HIS A 346 3.68 -9.93 -34.11
C HIS A 346 2.88 -9.13 -35.15
N THR A 347 3.23 -9.30 -36.42
CA THR A 347 2.44 -8.82 -37.55
C THR A 347 1.24 -9.73 -37.82
N GLN A 348 0.23 -9.24 -38.56
CA GLN A 348 -0.99 -10.01 -38.88
C GLN A 348 -0.73 -11.35 -39.60
N ASP A 349 0.43 -11.51 -40.23
CA ASP A 349 0.84 -12.75 -40.91
C ASP A 349 1.55 -13.75 -39.98
N ASN A 350 1.73 -13.42 -38.70
CA ASN A 350 2.38 -14.25 -37.67
C ASN A 350 3.84 -14.62 -37.96
N ALA A 351 4.43 -14.03 -39.00
CA ALA A 351 5.75 -14.40 -39.50
C ALA A 351 6.83 -13.40 -39.10
N SER A 352 6.47 -12.19 -38.67
CA SER A 352 7.43 -11.15 -38.29
C SER A 352 7.07 -10.52 -36.95
N TYR A 353 8.07 -9.97 -36.29
CA TYR A 353 7.96 -9.20 -35.05
C TYR A 353 8.45 -7.78 -35.26
N TYR A 354 7.73 -6.83 -34.68
CA TYR A 354 8.16 -5.44 -34.55
C TYR A 354 8.51 -5.16 -33.09
N MET A 355 9.43 -4.23 -32.88
CA MET A 355 9.75 -3.69 -31.57
C MET A 355 9.40 -2.21 -31.51
N ASN A 356 8.73 -1.82 -30.41
CA ASN A 356 8.57 -0.44 -30.02
C ASN A 356 9.29 -0.18 -28.70
N PHE A 357 10.02 0.93 -28.60
CA PHE A 357 10.61 1.38 -27.34
C PHE A 357 10.75 2.90 -27.30
N THR A 358 10.90 3.46 -26.11
CA THR A 358 11.25 4.87 -25.88
C THR A 358 12.70 4.94 -25.44
N ASN A 359 13.54 5.75 -26.10
CA ASN A 359 14.94 5.94 -25.70
C ASN A 359 15.08 6.94 -24.52
N THR A 360 16.29 7.09 -23.98
CA THR A 360 16.60 8.03 -22.87
C THR A 360 16.33 9.51 -23.21
N ALA A 361 16.26 9.87 -24.49
CA ALA A 361 15.84 11.20 -24.96
C ALA A 361 14.31 11.35 -25.11
N SER A 362 13.52 10.38 -24.66
CA SER A 362 12.05 10.32 -24.77
C SER A 362 11.53 10.29 -26.22
N GLU A 363 12.34 9.84 -27.17
CA GLU A 363 11.91 9.57 -28.55
C GLU A 363 11.40 8.13 -28.68
N ASN A 364 10.25 7.95 -29.33
CA ASN A 364 9.63 6.65 -29.55
C ASN A 364 10.08 6.07 -30.90
N TYR A 365 10.54 4.83 -30.90
CA TYR A 365 10.95 4.08 -32.08
C TYR A 365 10.03 2.90 -32.34
N SER A 366 9.82 2.57 -33.61
CA SER A 366 9.08 1.40 -34.08
C SER A 366 9.76 0.84 -35.32
N PHE A 367 10.27 -0.39 -35.24
CA PHE A 367 11.05 -0.98 -36.33
C PHE A 367 10.85 -2.50 -36.38
N PRO A 368 11.09 -3.11 -37.56
CA PRO A 368 11.02 -4.56 -37.71
C PRO A 368 12.18 -5.22 -36.96
N LEU A 369 11.86 -6.09 -36.01
CA LEU A 369 12.84 -6.77 -35.16
C LEU A 369 13.31 -8.06 -35.80
N ILE A 370 12.40 -9.01 -36.07
CA ILE A 370 12.70 -10.34 -36.59
C ILE A 370 11.69 -10.71 -37.67
N ASP A 371 12.15 -11.46 -38.68
CA ASP A 371 11.31 -11.99 -39.75
C ASP A 371 11.59 -13.48 -40.01
N ASN A 372 10.50 -14.23 -40.12
CA ASN A 372 10.41 -15.64 -40.51
C ASN A 372 9.46 -15.86 -41.71
N SER A 373 9.13 -14.80 -42.45
CA SER A 373 8.35 -14.94 -43.69
C SER A 373 9.21 -15.60 -44.78
N ASN A 374 8.99 -16.90 -45.01
CA ASN A 374 9.85 -17.76 -45.82
C ASN A 374 9.74 -17.52 -47.33
N ALA A 375 10.32 -16.42 -47.81
CA ALA A 375 10.58 -16.20 -49.22
C ALA A 375 12.03 -16.60 -49.56
N SER A 376 12.23 -17.85 -49.98
CA SER A 376 13.44 -18.38 -50.63
C SER A 376 14.76 -18.39 -49.82
N ASN A 377 14.85 -19.33 -48.86
CA ASN A 377 16.09 -19.88 -48.24
C ASN A 377 16.74 -19.08 -47.09
N LEU A 378 16.14 -18.00 -46.59
CA LEU A 378 16.61 -17.29 -45.40
C LEU A 378 15.41 -16.80 -44.58
N SER A 379 14.84 -17.69 -43.76
CA SER A 379 13.58 -17.43 -43.04
C SER A 379 13.76 -17.23 -41.53
N PHE A 380 14.93 -16.82 -41.04
CA PHE A 380 15.01 -16.33 -39.66
C PHE A 380 16.14 -15.32 -39.61
N LYS A 381 15.81 -14.04 -39.48
CA LYS A 381 16.78 -12.94 -39.47
C LYS A 381 16.22 -11.69 -38.78
N TYR A 382 17.11 -10.79 -38.39
CA TYR A 382 16.71 -9.46 -37.91
C TYR A 382 16.22 -8.56 -39.06
N GLY A 383 15.16 -7.79 -38.82
CA GLY A 383 14.54 -6.90 -39.79
C GLY A 383 13.32 -7.48 -40.48
N THR A 384 13.21 -7.26 -41.79
CA THR A 384 12.14 -7.72 -42.69
C THR A 384 12.71 -8.64 -43.76
N HIS A 385 11.84 -9.27 -44.55
CA HIS A 385 12.26 -10.10 -45.69
C HIS A 385 13.29 -9.41 -46.61
N ASN A 386 13.10 -8.11 -46.92
CA ASN A 386 13.97 -7.39 -47.86
C ASN A 386 15.08 -6.58 -47.19
N ASN A 387 14.87 -6.13 -45.95
CA ASN A 387 15.76 -5.19 -45.27
C ASN A 387 16.21 -5.79 -43.95
N THR A 388 17.50 -5.77 -43.66
CA THR A 388 18.09 -6.30 -42.42
C THR A 388 18.12 -5.21 -41.35
N PHE A 389 17.98 -5.60 -40.08
CA PHE A 389 18.27 -4.72 -38.95
C PHE A 389 19.67 -5.02 -38.40
N HIS A 390 20.55 -4.03 -38.39
CA HIS A 390 21.96 -4.15 -37.97
C HIS A 390 22.19 -3.52 -36.60
N PHE A 391 22.86 -4.25 -35.74
CA PHE A 391 23.35 -3.80 -34.42
C PHE A 391 24.81 -4.23 -34.18
N PHE A 392 25.48 -4.72 -35.23
CA PHE A 392 26.93 -4.84 -35.32
C PHE A 392 27.42 -3.99 -36.47
N GLU A 393 28.61 -3.42 -36.30
CA GLU A 393 29.25 -2.60 -37.31
C GLU A 393 29.73 -3.41 -38.52
N GLY A 394 30.16 -2.65 -39.53
CA GLY A 394 30.91 -3.20 -40.65
C GLY A 394 32.35 -3.52 -40.26
N PHE A 395 33.24 -3.61 -41.23
CA PHE A 395 34.68 -3.67 -40.98
C PHE A 395 35.39 -2.80 -41.99
N ILE A 396 36.19 -1.84 -41.54
CA ILE A 396 36.96 -0.97 -42.44
C ILE A 396 38.46 -1.13 -42.17
N ASN A 397 39.16 -1.69 -43.14
CA ASN A 397 40.62 -1.71 -43.16
C ASN A 397 41.16 -0.43 -43.82
N THR A 398 41.65 0.49 -42.97
CA THR A 398 42.25 1.76 -43.39
C THR A 398 43.50 1.61 -44.26
N SER A 399 44.16 0.45 -44.25
CA SER A 399 45.30 0.13 -45.13
C SER A 399 44.88 -0.30 -46.53
N GLY A 400 43.58 -0.51 -46.78
CA GLY A 400 42.99 -0.79 -48.09
C GLY A 400 41.84 -1.79 -48.04
N CYS A 401 40.68 -1.42 -48.62
CA CYS A 401 39.56 -2.33 -48.84
C CYS A 401 39.67 -3.02 -50.20
N ASN A 402 39.92 -4.32 -50.22
CA ASN A 402 39.49 -5.20 -51.32
C ASN A 402 38.16 -5.86 -50.91
N THR A 403 37.48 -6.52 -51.85
CA THR A 403 36.14 -7.13 -51.63
C THR A 403 36.08 -8.18 -50.50
N SER A 404 37.22 -8.55 -49.91
CA SER A 404 37.33 -9.48 -48.78
C SER A 404 37.89 -8.87 -47.50
N SER A 405 38.36 -7.62 -47.52
CA SER A 405 39.02 -6.96 -46.37
C SER A 405 38.23 -5.81 -45.77
N CYS A 406 37.04 -5.51 -46.30
CA CYS A 406 36.08 -4.59 -45.69
C CYS A 406 34.66 -5.15 -45.82
N VAL A 407 33.81 -4.84 -44.85
CA VAL A 407 32.43 -5.30 -44.78
C VAL A 407 31.53 -4.08 -44.73
N PHE A 408 30.75 -3.87 -45.79
CA PHE A 408 29.70 -2.86 -45.88
C PHE A 408 28.34 -3.55 -45.71
N ASN A 409 27.92 -3.72 -44.46
CA ASN A 409 26.77 -4.54 -44.11
C ASN A 409 25.43 -3.83 -44.32
N ILE A 410 25.37 -2.50 -44.29
CA ILE A 410 24.12 -1.73 -44.33
C ILE A 410 23.75 -1.39 -45.77
N ARG A 411 22.72 -2.03 -46.32
CA ARG A 411 22.22 -1.78 -47.68
C ARG A 411 21.12 -0.73 -47.71
N LEU A 412 20.81 -0.22 -48.90
CA LEU A 412 19.67 0.67 -49.08
C LEU A 412 18.37 0.00 -48.60
N GLY A 413 17.66 0.65 -47.69
CA GLY A 413 16.45 0.14 -47.05
C GLY A 413 16.67 -0.54 -45.70
N ASP A 414 17.89 -0.93 -45.37
CA ASP A 414 18.24 -1.55 -44.08
C ASP A 414 18.04 -0.59 -42.91
N TYR A 415 17.76 -1.19 -41.76
CA TYR A 415 17.67 -0.53 -40.46
C TYR A 415 18.96 -0.74 -39.69
N PHE A 416 19.33 0.22 -38.85
CA PHE A 416 20.46 0.06 -37.95
C PHE A 416 20.25 0.90 -36.69
N VAL A 417 20.81 0.45 -35.57
CA VAL A 417 20.84 1.20 -34.31
C VAL A 417 22.20 1.86 -34.15
N ILE A 418 22.22 3.12 -33.74
CA ILE A 418 23.44 3.81 -33.32
C ILE A 418 23.26 4.31 -31.91
N ASN A 419 24.36 4.35 -31.17
CA ASN A 419 24.41 4.89 -29.83
C ASN A 419 25.84 5.39 -29.55
N HIS A 420 26.07 5.99 -28.39
CA HIS A 420 27.43 6.33 -27.96
C HIS A 420 27.77 5.48 -26.74
N LEU A 421 28.59 4.45 -26.94
CA LEU A 421 29.04 3.58 -25.86
C LEU A 421 30.55 3.76 -25.68
N SER A 422 30.94 4.49 -24.64
CA SER A 422 32.33 4.51 -24.18
C SER A 422 32.73 3.26 -23.40
N ASP A 423 31.74 2.51 -22.92
CA ASP A 423 31.87 1.31 -22.07
C ASP A 423 30.85 0.25 -22.52
N GLU A 424 31.08 -1.01 -22.15
CA GLU A 424 30.24 -2.16 -22.57
C GLU A 424 28.75 -1.96 -22.23
N TYR A 425 28.44 -1.31 -21.10
CA TYR A 425 27.07 -1.01 -20.69
C TYR A 425 26.96 0.42 -20.14
N ASN A 426 25.96 1.18 -20.61
CA ASN A 426 25.69 2.53 -20.13
C ASN A 426 24.17 2.84 -20.17
N SER A 427 23.57 3.00 -18.98
CA SER A 427 22.14 3.29 -18.79
C SER A 427 21.73 4.73 -19.18
N SER A 428 22.71 5.61 -19.46
CA SER A 428 22.46 7.01 -19.87
C SER A 428 22.57 7.25 -21.37
N THR A 429 23.05 6.28 -22.15
CA THR A 429 23.28 6.43 -23.58
C THR A 429 21.96 6.65 -24.35
N ILE A 430 22.00 7.49 -25.38
CA ILE A 430 20.86 7.72 -26.28
C ILE A 430 20.97 6.77 -27.47
N SER A 431 20.09 5.79 -27.54
CA SER A 431 19.97 4.90 -28.71
C SER A 431 19.04 5.49 -29.76
N THR A 432 19.42 5.42 -31.03
CA THR A 432 18.63 5.91 -32.17
C THR A 432 18.57 4.85 -33.26
N VAL A 433 17.36 4.52 -33.73
CA VAL A 433 17.18 3.58 -34.86
C VAL A 433 16.93 4.37 -36.14
N LEU A 434 17.74 4.12 -37.16
CA LEU A 434 17.68 4.76 -38.46
C LEU A 434 17.43 3.73 -39.56
N ARG A 435 16.88 4.20 -40.68
CA ARG A 435 16.77 3.47 -41.94
C ARG A 435 17.54 4.20 -43.02
N TYR A 436 18.41 3.49 -43.74
CA TYR A 436 19.11 4.05 -44.89
C TYR A 436 18.13 4.24 -46.07
N ALA A 437 17.77 5.49 -46.38
CA ALA A 437 16.65 5.79 -47.24
C ALA A 437 17.04 6.11 -48.69
N SER A 438 18.10 6.88 -48.90
CA SER A 438 18.59 7.22 -50.25
C SER A 438 20.00 7.78 -50.24
N ILE A 439 20.67 7.69 -51.41
CA ILE A 439 21.90 8.42 -51.71
C ILE A 439 21.74 9.19 -53.02
N ASN A 440 22.17 10.45 -53.03
CA ASN A 440 22.26 11.30 -54.21
C ASN A 440 23.73 11.56 -54.52
N THR A 441 24.27 10.81 -55.47
CA THR A 441 25.68 10.88 -55.86
C THR A 441 26.06 12.15 -56.62
N SER A 442 25.08 12.86 -57.18
CA SER A 442 25.31 14.15 -57.85
C SER A 442 25.49 15.29 -56.85
N ASN A 443 24.74 15.27 -55.75
CA ASN A 443 24.82 16.25 -54.68
C ASN A 443 25.71 15.81 -53.50
N GLN A 444 26.24 14.59 -53.58
CA GLN A 444 27.01 13.94 -52.52
C GLN A 444 26.29 13.95 -51.17
N THR A 445 25.01 13.57 -51.18
CA THR A 445 24.16 13.57 -49.98
C THR A 445 23.60 12.19 -49.70
N ILE A 446 23.65 11.74 -48.46
CA ILE A 446 22.95 10.54 -47.97
C ILE A 446 21.78 11.00 -47.09
N THR A 447 20.64 10.31 -47.19
CA THR A 447 19.47 10.55 -46.36
C THR A 447 19.12 9.29 -45.58
N PHE A 448 18.94 9.47 -44.28
CA PHE A 448 18.42 8.49 -43.33
C PHE A 448 17.03 8.93 -42.87
N ILE A 449 16.20 7.98 -42.47
CA ILE A 449 14.90 8.23 -41.84
C ILE A 449 14.98 7.64 -40.44
N LYS A 450 14.67 8.43 -39.40
CA LYS A 450 14.48 7.89 -38.05
C LYS A 450 13.31 6.91 -38.09
N ALA A 451 13.48 5.71 -37.53
CA ALA A 451 12.40 4.75 -37.36
C ALA A 451 11.42 5.16 -36.22
N SER A 452 11.29 6.47 -35.98
CA SER A 452 10.37 7.05 -35.02
C SER A 452 9.01 7.28 -35.66
N GLY A 453 7.98 7.48 -34.82
CA GLY A 453 6.63 7.83 -35.30
C GLY A 453 6.58 9.14 -36.11
N SER A 454 7.58 10.03 -35.98
CA SER A 454 7.68 11.26 -36.77
C SER A 454 8.20 11.03 -38.19
N GLY A 455 8.99 9.97 -38.43
CA GLY A 455 9.64 9.72 -39.71
C GLY A 455 10.64 10.80 -40.13
N ASP A 456 11.24 11.49 -39.15
CA ASP A 456 12.16 12.60 -39.42
C ASP A 456 13.36 12.15 -40.25
N THR A 457 13.76 12.98 -41.21
CA THR A 457 14.89 12.69 -42.10
C THR A 457 16.16 13.37 -41.63
N ILE A 458 17.27 12.65 -41.64
CA ILE A 458 18.62 13.19 -41.40
C ILE A 458 19.39 13.10 -42.70
N SER A 459 19.90 14.22 -43.20
CA SER A 459 20.74 14.24 -44.40
C SER A 459 22.15 14.66 -44.07
N ILE A 460 23.13 13.91 -44.59
CA ILE A 460 24.56 14.20 -44.42
C ILE A 460 25.18 14.41 -45.79
N ASN A 461 26.22 15.26 -45.84
CA ASN A 461 27.07 15.36 -47.03
C ASN A 461 28.28 14.43 -46.86
N TYR A 462 28.77 13.89 -47.97
CA TYR A 462 29.96 13.06 -48.00
C TYR A 462 30.97 13.59 -49.02
N THR A 463 32.24 13.15 -48.94
CA THR A 463 33.28 13.54 -49.89
C THR A 463 33.80 12.33 -50.65
N ASN A 464 34.12 12.49 -51.94
CA ASN A 464 34.53 11.38 -52.82
C ASN A 464 36.01 10.93 -52.64
N ASN A 465 36.71 11.40 -51.61
CA ASN A 465 38.16 11.26 -51.50
C ASN A 465 38.57 10.61 -50.17
N SER A 466 38.07 9.41 -49.91
CA SER A 466 38.40 8.67 -48.68
C SER A 466 39.83 8.14 -48.62
N GLY A 467 40.57 8.15 -49.74
CA GLY A 467 41.92 7.58 -49.81
C GLY A 467 41.99 6.05 -49.66
N VAL A 468 40.86 5.38 -49.40
CA VAL A 468 40.72 3.93 -49.25
C VAL A 468 40.20 3.33 -50.55
N ALA A 469 40.86 2.27 -51.05
CA ALA A 469 40.42 1.55 -52.25
C ALA A 469 38.97 1.03 -52.07
N ASN A 470 38.16 0.96 -53.13
CA ASN A 470 36.75 0.50 -53.09
C ASN A 470 35.78 1.29 -52.20
N VAL A 471 36.17 2.48 -51.74
CA VAL A 471 35.28 3.43 -51.07
C VAL A 471 34.99 4.59 -52.02
N THR A 472 33.71 4.88 -52.26
CA THR A 472 33.28 6.01 -53.11
C THR A 472 33.23 7.31 -52.33
N GLY A 473 33.02 7.25 -51.01
CA GLY A 473 33.12 8.44 -50.18
C GLY A 473 32.94 8.19 -48.69
N GLU A 474 33.13 9.26 -47.92
CA GLU A 474 33.05 9.27 -46.45
C GLU A 474 32.28 10.50 -45.97
N GLY A 475 31.51 10.36 -44.90
CA GLY A 475 30.73 11.44 -44.31
C GLY A 475 30.51 11.25 -42.80
N ASN A 476 30.04 12.30 -42.14
CA ASN A 476 29.80 12.30 -40.71
C ASN A 476 28.30 12.39 -40.41
N LEU A 477 27.78 11.38 -39.74
CA LEU A 477 26.40 11.33 -39.25
C LEU A 477 26.36 11.81 -37.81
N THR A 478 25.78 12.99 -37.57
CA THR A 478 25.62 13.53 -36.22
C THR A 478 24.25 13.19 -35.65
N VAL A 479 24.20 12.38 -34.59
CA VAL A 479 22.97 12.02 -33.89
C VAL A 479 23.15 12.21 -32.39
N ALA A 480 22.18 12.86 -31.75
CA ALA A 480 22.25 13.23 -30.32
C ALA A 480 23.53 14.00 -29.92
N GLY A 481 24.14 14.74 -30.87
CA GLY A 481 25.38 15.48 -30.65
C GLY A 481 26.67 14.66 -30.80
N VAL A 482 26.56 13.37 -31.10
CA VAL A 482 27.67 12.43 -31.31
C VAL A 482 27.88 12.22 -32.82
N ILE A 483 29.13 12.06 -33.24
CA ILE A 483 29.51 11.91 -34.64
C ILE A 483 29.83 10.45 -34.93
N HIS A 484 29.13 9.87 -35.89
CA HIS A 484 29.36 8.53 -36.41
C HIS A 484 29.99 8.64 -37.80
N GLU A 485 31.14 7.98 -38.00
CA GLU A 485 31.76 7.91 -39.31
C GLU A 485 30.94 7.00 -40.24
N VAL A 486 30.69 7.46 -41.47
CA VAL A 486 29.96 6.71 -42.50
C VAL A 486 30.85 6.53 -43.72
N ILE A 487 31.17 5.28 -44.04
CA ILE A 487 31.98 4.91 -45.21
C ILE A 487 31.09 4.26 -46.27
N ILE A 488 31.22 4.72 -47.51
CA ILE A 488 30.35 4.35 -48.63
C ILE A 488 31.10 3.44 -49.60
N GLU A 489 30.57 2.25 -49.82
CA GLU A 489 31.12 1.30 -50.79
C GLU A 489 31.04 1.84 -52.23
N ASN A 490 32.09 1.58 -53.03
CA ASN A 490 32.05 1.76 -54.47
C ASN A 490 31.35 0.59 -55.18
N SER A 491 30.05 0.48 -54.93
CA SER A 491 29.17 -0.53 -55.55
C SER A 491 27.92 0.13 -56.14
N THR A 492 27.10 -0.65 -56.85
CA THR A 492 25.81 -0.17 -57.38
C THR A 492 24.79 0.09 -56.29
N ASP A 493 24.94 -0.59 -55.15
CA ASP A 493 24.00 -0.55 -54.04
C ASP A 493 24.38 0.53 -53.03
N TYR A 494 25.61 1.07 -53.14
CA TYR A 494 26.17 2.10 -52.25
C TYR A 494 25.97 1.74 -50.78
N SER A 495 26.30 0.48 -50.44
CA SER A 495 26.24 -0.05 -49.09
C SER A 495 27.14 0.76 -48.15
N LEU A 496 26.78 0.80 -46.88
CA LEU A 496 27.45 1.59 -45.86
C LEU A 496 28.14 0.66 -44.84
N ALA A 497 29.25 1.15 -44.31
CA ALA A 497 29.81 0.74 -43.03
C ALA A 497 29.79 1.98 -42.13
N ILE A 498 29.34 1.83 -40.89
CA ILE A 498 29.15 2.93 -39.96
C ILE A 498 29.83 2.57 -38.65
N ASP A 499 30.51 3.56 -38.05
CA ASP A 499 30.95 3.54 -36.65
C ASP A 499 29.70 3.78 -35.79
N MET A 500 29.02 2.71 -35.42
CA MET A 500 27.68 2.74 -34.84
C MET A 500 27.71 3.02 -33.33
N ASN A 501 28.82 2.73 -32.64
CA ASN A 501 29.03 3.04 -31.21
C ASN A 501 29.81 4.35 -30.97
N SER A 502 30.37 4.96 -32.02
CA SER A 502 31.17 6.19 -32.02
C SER A 502 32.49 6.06 -31.22
N ASP A 503 33.13 4.89 -31.22
CA ASP A 503 34.42 4.68 -30.55
C ASP A 503 35.64 5.07 -31.41
N GLY A 504 35.41 5.36 -32.70
CA GLY A 504 36.41 5.82 -33.64
C GLY A 504 37.04 4.71 -34.51
N ASP A 505 36.56 3.47 -34.41
CA ASP A 505 36.78 2.45 -35.43
C ASP A 505 35.47 1.86 -35.98
N ILE A 506 35.60 1.04 -37.04
CA ILE A 506 34.47 0.35 -37.66
C ILE A 506 34.83 -1.12 -37.74
N ASN A 507 34.29 -1.94 -36.83
CA ASN A 507 34.72 -3.32 -36.68
C ASN A 507 33.58 -4.29 -36.34
N THR A 508 33.56 -5.44 -37.01
CA THR A 508 32.50 -6.45 -36.90
C THR A 508 32.37 -7.09 -35.51
N SER A 509 33.32 -6.85 -34.60
CA SER A 509 33.20 -7.25 -33.19
C SER A 509 32.31 -6.33 -32.37
N ASP A 510 32.03 -5.13 -32.87
CA ASP A 510 31.51 -4.05 -32.05
C ASP A 510 29.99 -4.05 -32.15
N GLU A 511 29.38 -4.30 -31.00
CA GLU A 511 27.94 -4.43 -30.82
C GLU A 511 27.36 -3.13 -30.27
N VAL A 512 26.24 -2.71 -30.85
CA VAL A 512 25.43 -1.60 -30.40
C VAL A 512 24.18 -2.12 -29.71
N ARG A 513 24.06 -1.84 -28.42
CA ARG A 513 22.90 -2.19 -27.59
C ARG A 513 21.86 -1.07 -27.58
N ILE A 514 20.61 -1.39 -27.27
CA ILE A 514 19.53 -0.39 -27.14
C ILE A 514 19.35 0.00 -25.67
N THR A 515 19.60 1.26 -25.33
CA THR A 515 19.26 1.82 -24.02
C THR A 515 17.86 2.45 -24.06
N VAL A 516 16.94 1.90 -23.28
CA VAL A 516 15.57 2.42 -23.13
C VAL A 516 15.52 3.51 -22.07
N ARG A 517 14.46 4.31 -22.08
CA ARG A 517 14.17 5.27 -21.01
C ARG A 517 14.03 4.51 -19.68
N GLY A 518 14.57 5.07 -18.60
CA GLY A 518 14.70 4.36 -17.32
C GLY A 518 16.01 3.59 -17.16
N GLY A 519 16.80 3.42 -18.24
CA GLY A 519 18.17 2.92 -18.16
C GLY A 519 18.37 1.46 -18.53
N GLY A 520 17.29 0.72 -18.79
CA GLY A 520 17.36 -0.67 -19.21
C GLY A 520 18.10 -0.83 -20.54
N ILE A 521 18.94 -1.84 -20.64
CA ILE A 521 19.77 -2.10 -21.82
C ILE A 521 19.28 -3.40 -22.48
N LEU A 522 18.77 -3.29 -23.70
CA LEU A 522 18.49 -4.42 -24.57
C LEU A 522 19.75 -4.80 -25.36
N ASP A 523 20.32 -5.94 -24.99
CA ASP A 523 21.30 -6.68 -25.79
C ASP A 523 20.53 -7.56 -26.79
N LEU A 524 20.86 -7.45 -28.06
CA LEU A 524 20.12 -8.11 -29.13
C LEU A 524 20.74 -9.46 -29.52
N GLY A 525 21.83 -9.87 -28.88
CA GLY A 525 22.53 -11.13 -29.09
C GLY A 525 23.92 -10.95 -29.71
N VAL A 526 24.54 -12.06 -30.11
CA VAL A 526 25.97 -12.07 -30.49
C VAL A 526 26.28 -11.90 -31.98
N GLN A 527 25.26 -11.79 -32.85
CA GLN A 527 25.45 -11.65 -34.30
C GLN A 527 24.18 -11.17 -35.04
N ASN A 528 24.36 -10.34 -36.09
CA ASN A 528 23.28 -9.91 -37.01
C ASN A 528 22.72 -11.06 -37.89
N ASN A 529 23.55 -12.06 -38.22
CA ASN A 529 23.17 -13.11 -39.16
C ASN A 529 22.63 -14.34 -38.43
N LEU A 530 21.31 -14.58 -38.54
CA LEU A 530 20.65 -15.75 -37.94
C LEU A 530 20.49 -16.93 -38.92
N SER A 531 21.15 -16.90 -40.09
CA SER A 531 21.07 -17.97 -41.09
C SER A 531 21.35 -19.36 -40.48
N GLY A 532 20.39 -20.29 -40.65
CA GLY A 532 20.50 -21.66 -40.15
C GLY A 532 20.23 -21.81 -38.64
N ARG A 533 19.80 -20.75 -37.96
CA ARG A 533 19.31 -20.80 -36.58
C ARG A 533 17.78 -20.82 -36.57
N THR A 534 17.22 -21.54 -35.60
CA THR A 534 15.79 -21.57 -35.32
C THR A 534 15.43 -20.69 -34.12
N ASN A 535 16.40 -20.07 -33.45
CA ASN A 535 16.15 -19.17 -32.32
C ASN A 535 17.26 -18.13 -32.16
N THR A 536 16.93 -17.09 -31.39
CA THR A 536 17.86 -16.10 -30.87
C THR A 536 17.43 -15.68 -29.46
N THR A 537 18.35 -15.13 -28.68
CA THR A 537 18.08 -14.66 -27.33
C THR A 537 18.46 -13.19 -27.24
N LEU A 538 17.50 -12.37 -26.83
CA LEU A 538 17.73 -11.00 -26.41
C LEU A 538 17.93 -11.00 -24.89
N SER A 539 18.61 -10.00 -24.35
CA SER A 539 18.76 -9.84 -22.90
C SER A 539 18.38 -8.42 -22.50
N LEU A 540 17.48 -8.29 -21.52
CA LEU A 540 17.22 -7.02 -20.85
C LEU A 540 18.11 -6.96 -19.60
N ILE A 541 18.96 -5.94 -19.53
CA ILE A 541 19.95 -5.76 -18.48
C ILE A 541 19.63 -4.48 -17.70
N THR A 542 19.51 -4.60 -16.38
CA THR A 542 19.54 -3.48 -15.44
C THR A 542 20.90 -3.48 -14.74
N LEU A 543 21.58 -2.32 -14.70
CA LEU A 543 22.91 -2.24 -14.13
C LEU A 543 22.87 -2.28 -12.60
N SER A 544 23.89 -2.88 -11.99
CA SER A 544 24.00 -2.97 -10.52
C SER A 544 23.93 -1.62 -9.82
N ASN A 545 24.35 -0.54 -10.49
CA ASN A 545 24.35 0.81 -9.93
C ASN A 545 22.97 1.46 -9.92
N ASP A 546 22.00 0.87 -10.60
CA ASP A 546 20.61 1.34 -10.61
C ASP A 546 19.82 0.77 -9.42
N PHE A 547 20.35 -0.27 -8.75
CA PHE A 547 19.77 -0.85 -7.53
C PHE A 547 20.25 -0.10 -6.29
N GLU A 548 19.37 0.03 -5.29
CA GLU A 548 19.75 0.46 -3.95
C GLU A 548 20.65 -0.56 -3.26
N GLU A 549 20.34 -1.85 -3.43
CA GLU A 549 21.09 -2.97 -2.90
C GLU A 549 22.15 -3.48 -3.91
N PHE A 550 23.32 -3.89 -3.42
CA PHE A 550 24.37 -4.41 -4.30
C PHE A 550 24.02 -5.81 -4.83
N ALA A 551 23.46 -5.88 -6.03
CA ALA A 551 22.90 -7.11 -6.59
C ALA A 551 23.62 -7.70 -7.82
N GLY A 552 24.74 -7.11 -8.25
CA GLY A 552 25.28 -7.34 -9.60
C GLY A 552 24.30 -6.87 -10.69
N ASN A 553 24.67 -6.98 -11.96
CA ASN A 553 23.72 -6.68 -13.03
C ASN A 553 22.58 -7.71 -12.99
N GLU A 554 21.35 -7.24 -13.15
CA GLU A 554 20.20 -8.12 -13.36
C GLU A 554 20.01 -8.32 -14.86
N THR A 555 20.08 -9.57 -15.32
CA THR A 555 19.88 -9.94 -16.72
C THR A 555 18.66 -10.85 -16.84
N THR A 556 17.69 -10.43 -17.65
CA THR A 556 16.53 -11.26 -18.04
C THR A 556 16.62 -11.61 -19.52
N ASN A 557 16.69 -12.91 -19.82
CA ASN A 557 16.76 -13.39 -21.19
C ASN A 557 15.36 -13.47 -21.82
N ILE A 558 15.23 -13.12 -23.09
CA ILE A 558 14.02 -13.23 -23.90
C ILE A 558 14.38 -14.09 -25.11
N THR A 559 13.87 -15.31 -25.17
CA THR A 559 14.13 -16.22 -26.29
C THR A 559 13.05 -16.05 -27.35
N ILE A 560 13.48 -15.82 -28.59
CA ILE A 560 12.62 -15.74 -29.77
C ILE A 560 12.91 -16.96 -30.64
N THR A 561 11.90 -17.80 -30.88
CA THR A 561 12.04 -19.06 -31.63
C THR A 561 11.25 -18.98 -32.93
N GLY A 562 11.94 -19.15 -34.06
CA GLY A 562 11.32 -19.33 -35.36
C GLY A 562 10.99 -20.80 -35.63
N ASN A 563 9.74 -21.08 -36.00
CA ASN A 563 9.33 -22.38 -36.51
C ASN A 563 9.42 -22.38 -38.03
N GLU A 564 10.42 -23.05 -38.58
CA GLU A 564 10.63 -23.13 -40.03
C GLU A 564 9.47 -23.80 -40.78
N THR A 565 8.77 -24.74 -40.14
CA THR A 565 7.64 -25.48 -40.75
C THR A 565 6.30 -24.78 -40.65
N ALA A 566 6.06 -24.03 -39.58
CA ALA A 566 4.80 -23.32 -39.35
C ALA A 566 4.85 -21.85 -39.75
N HIS A 567 6.04 -21.31 -40.03
CA HIS A 567 6.28 -19.88 -40.24
C HIS A 567 5.76 -19.01 -39.10
N THR A 568 5.79 -19.54 -37.89
CA THR A 568 5.43 -18.82 -36.66
C THR A 568 6.69 -18.45 -35.91
N VAL A 569 6.61 -17.40 -35.12
CA VAL A 569 7.65 -17.04 -34.18
C VAL A 569 7.00 -16.97 -32.79
N ASP A 570 7.69 -17.48 -31.77
CA ASP A 570 7.23 -17.51 -30.37
C ASP A 570 8.25 -16.83 -29.46
N ILE A 571 7.77 -16.17 -28.41
CA ILE A 571 8.58 -15.40 -27.46
C ILE A 571 8.44 -16.04 -26.08
N ILE A 572 9.56 -16.28 -25.39
CA ILE A 572 9.55 -16.83 -24.03
C ILE A 572 10.47 -15.98 -23.13
N PRO A 573 9.93 -15.26 -22.13
CA PRO A 573 10.75 -14.58 -21.15
C PRO A 573 11.32 -15.60 -20.14
N GLY A 574 12.62 -15.53 -19.89
CA GLY A 574 13.36 -16.39 -18.96
C GLY A 574 13.28 -15.93 -17.50
N LEU A 575 12.09 -15.54 -17.04
CA LEU A 575 11.86 -15.15 -15.65
C LEU A 575 11.68 -16.39 -14.76
N THR A 576 12.29 -16.39 -13.58
CA THR A 576 12.15 -17.47 -12.59
C THR A 576 10.77 -17.50 -11.93
N THR A 577 10.09 -16.34 -11.84
CA THR A 577 8.76 -16.15 -11.24
C THR A 577 7.65 -16.01 -12.28
N TYR A 578 7.83 -16.63 -13.44
CA TYR A 578 6.88 -16.57 -14.53
C TYR A 578 5.69 -17.49 -14.29
N SER A 579 4.51 -16.93 -13.98
CA SER A 579 3.30 -17.74 -13.83
C SER A 579 2.33 -17.57 -15.00
N PRO A 580 1.98 -18.66 -15.72
CA PRO A 580 0.97 -18.64 -16.76
C PRO A 580 -0.43 -18.64 -16.12
N ASN A 581 -1.13 -17.52 -16.21
CA ASN A 581 -2.55 -17.48 -15.87
C ASN A 581 -3.33 -18.27 -16.93
N ARG A 582 -3.74 -19.49 -16.53
CA ARG A 582 -4.41 -20.44 -17.43
C ARG A 582 -5.77 -19.97 -17.94
N SER A 583 -6.39 -19.01 -17.24
CA SER A 583 -7.72 -18.50 -17.60
C SER A 583 -7.68 -17.42 -18.67
N SER A 584 -6.62 -16.61 -18.73
CA SER A 584 -6.53 -15.42 -19.56
C SER A 584 -5.61 -15.55 -20.79
N ASN A 585 -4.94 -16.69 -20.97
CA ASN A 585 -3.84 -16.83 -21.96
C ASN A 585 -2.77 -15.74 -21.78
N THR A 586 -2.58 -15.24 -20.57
CA THR A 586 -1.51 -14.29 -20.25
C THR A 586 -0.60 -14.89 -19.21
N ALA A 587 0.68 -14.53 -19.25
CA ALA A 587 1.64 -14.90 -18.24
C ALA A 587 2.42 -13.66 -17.83
N GLN A 588 2.57 -13.47 -16.53
CA GLN A 588 3.18 -12.28 -15.98
C GLN A 588 4.34 -12.65 -15.05
N GLY A 589 5.29 -11.73 -14.94
CA GLY A 589 6.40 -11.84 -13.99
C GLY A 589 7.15 -10.52 -13.89
N MET A 590 7.80 -10.28 -12.76
CA MET A 590 8.50 -9.03 -12.49
C MET A 590 9.94 -9.31 -12.08
N THR A 591 10.88 -8.49 -12.55
CA THR A 591 12.28 -8.55 -12.12
C THR A 591 12.48 -7.88 -10.76
N ARG A 592 13.68 -8.01 -10.16
CA ARG A 592 13.98 -7.34 -8.87
C ARG A 592 13.93 -5.82 -8.98
N TYR A 593 14.34 -5.28 -10.13
CA TYR A 593 14.24 -3.84 -10.40
C TYR A 593 12.80 -3.33 -10.54
N GLY A 594 11.84 -4.24 -10.80
CA GLY A 594 10.44 -3.89 -11.03
C GLY A 594 10.02 -3.85 -12.50
N ALA A 595 10.83 -4.39 -13.43
CA ALA A 595 10.41 -4.53 -14.83
C ALA A 595 9.34 -5.61 -14.94
N LEU A 596 8.11 -5.22 -15.29
CA LEU A 596 6.97 -6.14 -15.42
C LEU A 596 6.88 -6.67 -16.85
N PHE A 597 7.00 -7.98 -17.01
CA PHE A 597 6.80 -8.70 -18.26
C PHE A 597 5.37 -9.20 -18.31
N ASN A 598 4.64 -8.82 -19.36
CA ASN A 598 3.30 -9.32 -19.66
C ASN A 598 3.32 -9.99 -21.03
N HIS A 599 3.22 -11.32 -21.01
CA HIS A 599 3.23 -12.15 -22.18
C HIS A 599 1.81 -12.61 -22.51
N THR A 600 1.33 -12.33 -23.72
CA THR A 600 -0.02 -12.71 -24.15
C THR A 600 0.07 -13.74 -25.27
N TYR A 601 -0.53 -14.91 -25.06
CA TYR A 601 -0.60 -15.98 -26.05
C TYR A 601 -1.80 -15.78 -26.98
N VAL A 602 -1.53 -15.73 -28.28
CA VAL A 602 -2.55 -15.67 -29.35
C VAL A 602 -2.36 -16.87 -30.28
N ASN A 603 -2.93 -18.02 -29.90
CA ASN A 603 -2.77 -19.30 -30.62
C ASN A 603 -1.31 -19.80 -30.68
N THR A 604 -0.64 -19.63 -31.82
CA THR A 604 0.73 -20.10 -32.10
C THR A 604 1.76 -18.96 -32.10
N THR A 605 1.32 -17.74 -31.83
CA THR A 605 2.16 -16.55 -31.68
C THR A 605 1.87 -15.88 -30.35
N SER A 606 2.75 -14.99 -29.95
CA SER A 606 2.61 -14.28 -28.69
C SER A 606 3.11 -12.85 -28.78
N ASP A 607 2.55 -11.97 -27.96
CA ASP A 607 3.04 -10.61 -27.79
C ASP A 607 3.72 -10.49 -26.43
N LEU A 608 4.81 -9.72 -26.37
CA LEU A 608 5.50 -9.40 -25.15
C LEU A 608 5.47 -7.89 -24.91
N LEU A 609 4.84 -7.49 -23.81
CA LEU A 609 4.86 -6.12 -23.31
C LEU A 609 5.69 -6.08 -22.03
N ILE A 610 6.72 -5.25 -22.01
CA ILE A 610 7.57 -5.02 -20.83
C ILE A 610 7.32 -3.59 -20.36
N TYR A 611 6.86 -3.42 -19.12
CA TYR A 611 6.83 -2.12 -18.46
C TYR A 611 8.13 -1.95 -17.69
N TYR A 612 9.09 -1.23 -18.28
CA TYR A 612 10.36 -0.94 -17.64
C TYR A 612 10.22 0.32 -16.76
N PRO A 613 10.55 0.27 -15.47
CA PRO A 613 10.35 1.40 -14.59
C PRO A 613 11.45 2.46 -14.78
N LEU A 614 11.15 3.72 -14.44
CA LEU A 614 12.10 4.83 -14.50
C LEU A 614 13.04 4.90 -13.29
N SER A 615 12.72 4.15 -12.24
CA SER A 615 13.48 3.96 -11.00
C SER A 615 13.11 2.59 -10.43
N GLN A 616 13.93 2.03 -9.53
CA GLN A 616 13.59 0.78 -8.85
C GLN A 616 12.21 0.86 -8.18
N VAL A 617 11.45 -0.23 -8.26
CA VAL A 617 10.11 -0.35 -7.66
C VAL A 617 10.22 -1.02 -6.30
N PHE A 618 9.53 -0.48 -5.31
CA PHE A 618 9.59 -0.93 -3.91
C PHE A 618 8.20 -1.24 -3.38
N GLY A 619 8.11 -2.20 -2.46
CA GLY A 619 6.89 -2.51 -1.71
C GLY A 619 6.71 -1.60 -0.50
N ASN A 620 5.46 -1.34 -0.16
CA ASN A 620 5.08 -0.62 1.06
C ASN A 620 4.55 -1.62 2.08
N ALA A 621 5.43 -2.09 2.97
CA ALA A 621 5.06 -2.92 4.11
C ALA A 621 5.22 -2.15 5.43
N SER A 622 4.39 -2.44 6.41
CA SER A 622 4.46 -1.80 7.73
C SER A 622 3.94 -2.69 8.84
N ILE A 623 4.36 -2.42 10.08
CA ILE A 623 3.63 -2.82 11.27
C ILE A 623 2.61 -1.73 11.58
N GLU A 624 1.32 -2.07 11.46
CA GLU A 624 0.22 -1.21 11.87
C GLU A 624 -0.08 -1.45 13.34
N GLU A 625 0.00 -0.41 14.16
CA GLU A 625 -0.42 -0.39 15.56
C GLU A 625 -1.80 0.28 15.64
N SER A 626 -2.78 -0.44 16.20
CA SER A 626 -4.13 0.02 16.49
C SER A 626 -4.30 0.21 18.00
N ILE A 627 -4.13 1.44 18.50
CA ILE A 627 -4.32 1.72 19.93
C ILE A 627 -5.80 1.96 20.20
N PRO A 628 -6.47 1.13 21.03
CA PRO A 628 -7.82 1.42 21.46
C PRO A 628 -7.81 2.65 22.37
N LEU A 629 -8.38 3.75 21.88
CA LEU A 629 -8.66 4.90 22.73
C LEU A 629 -9.87 4.60 23.61
N ASN A 630 -9.63 4.09 24.82
CA ASN A 630 -10.65 4.04 25.86
C ASN A 630 -10.88 5.46 26.42
N ILE A 631 -11.75 6.22 25.76
CA ILE A 631 -12.20 7.53 26.26
C ILE A 631 -13.42 7.28 27.15
N SER A 632 -13.20 7.09 28.45
CA SER A 632 -14.27 7.03 29.44
C SER A 632 -14.63 8.44 29.93
N LEU A 633 -15.83 8.90 29.55
CA LEU A 633 -16.40 10.18 29.97
C LEU A 633 -17.28 9.95 31.22
N LEU A 634 -16.71 10.16 32.40
CA LEU A 634 -17.46 10.05 33.65
C LEU A 634 -18.37 11.29 33.83
N VAL A 635 -19.68 11.12 33.70
CA VAL A 635 -20.68 12.18 33.94
C VAL A 635 -21.48 11.87 35.19
N SER A 636 -21.34 12.68 36.24
CA SER A 636 -22.21 12.65 37.42
C SER A 636 -23.21 13.80 37.38
N SER A 637 -24.47 13.54 37.76
CA SER A 637 -25.53 14.56 37.83
C SER A 637 -26.24 14.56 39.17
N THR A 638 -26.45 15.74 39.75
CA THR A 638 -27.49 16.02 40.75
C THR A 638 -28.15 17.37 40.39
N THR A 639 -29.45 17.50 40.64
CA THR A 639 -30.38 18.48 40.03
C THR A 639 -30.38 19.93 40.62
N VAL A 640 -30.69 20.94 39.77
CA VAL A 640 -31.59 22.14 39.94
C VAL A 640 -31.02 23.58 39.71
N ALA A 641 -31.63 24.33 38.74
CA ALA A 641 -31.91 25.78 38.49
C ALA A 641 -30.86 26.94 38.55
N ALA A 642 -30.50 27.48 37.34
CA ALA A 642 -30.24 28.87 36.85
C ALA A 642 -29.45 29.88 37.75
N GLU A 643 -28.31 30.51 37.39
CA GLU A 643 -27.95 31.43 36.27
C GLU A 643 -26.38 31.63 36.25
N ASP A 644 -25.80 31.96 35.07
CA ASP A 644 -24.36 32.16 34.72
C ASP A 644 -23.37 30.97 34.89
N PHE A 645 -22.64 30.60 33.81
CA PHE A 645 -21.95 29.31 33.66
C PHE A 645 -20.43 29.43 33.33
N ASN A 646 -19.57 28.70 34.05
CA ASN A 646 -18.17 28.37 33.67
C ASN A 646 -18.02 26.85 33.54
N PHE A 647 -17.33 26.35 32.52
CA PHE A 647 -17.08 24.91 32.31
C PHE A 647 -15.58 24.58 32.28
N SER A 648 -15.22 23.39 32.78
CA SER A 648 -13.91 22.78 32.54
C SER A 648 -14.09 21.31 32.17
N VAL A 649 -13.39 20.87 31.13
CA VAL A 649 -13.33 19.47 30.70
C VAL A 649 -11.91 19.00 31.01
N ARG A 650 -11.78 17.98 31.87
CA ARG A 650 -10.50 17.32 32.12
C ARG A 650 -10.54 15.95 31.45
N VAL A 651 -9.78 15.80 30.38
CA VAL A 651 -9.53 14.50 29.75
C VAL A 651 -8.29 13.91 30.41
N ASN A 652 -8.44 12.80 31.13
CA ASN A 652 -7.31 12.03 31.64
C ASN A 652 -6.95 10.99 30.59
N THR A 653 -5.81 11.17 29.92
CA THR A 653 -5.23 10.16 29.03
C THR A 653 -3.86 9.78 29.56
N SER A 654 -3.55 8.49 29.62
CA SER A 654 -2.23 7.97 30.01
C SER A 654 -1.16 8.13 28.91
N TYR A 655 -1.54 8.51 27.68
CA TYR A 655 -0.68 8.44 26.49
C TYR A 655 -0.23 9.80 25.92
N PHE A 656 -0.60 10.94 26.52
CA PHE A 656 -0.21 12.26 26.00
C PHE A 656 0.40 13.17 27.07
N THR A 657 1.52 13.83 26.75
CA THR A 657 2.13 14.89 27.56
C THR A 657 1.55 16.28 27.24
N SER A 658 0.88 16.46 26.09
CA SER A 658 0.13 17.69 25.77
C SER A 658 -0.91 17.47 24.68
N CYS A 659 -2.19 17.48 25.05
CA CYS A 659 -3.28 17.77 24.11
C CYS A 659 -3.62 19.26 24.27
N ALA A 660 -3.32 20.10 23.27
CA ALA A 660 -3.73 21.49 23.29
C ALA A 660 -5.16 21.62 22.73
N TYR A 661 -6.15 21.76 23.61
CA TYR A 661 -7.49 22.18 23.22
C TYR A 661 -7.61 23.69 23.41
N ARG A 662 -7.96 24.41 22.34
CA ARG A 662 -8.17 25.86 22.37
C ARG A 662 -9.68 26.14 22.39
N ILE A 663 -10.19 26.59 23.52
CA ILE A 663 -11.50 27.22 23.59
C ILE A 663 -11.29 28.69 23.19
N VAL A 664 -11.69 29.07 21.98
CA VAL A 664 -11.63 30.45 21.52
C VAL A 664 -12.88 31.18 22.01
N ASN A 665 -12.73 32.07 22.98
CA ASN A 665 -13.80 32.98 23.39
C ASN A 665 -13.44 34.40 22.92
N GLU A 666 -14.04 34.84 21.81
CA GLU A 666 -13.74 36.16 21.20
C GLU A 666 -14.75 37.26 21.53
N SER A 667 -15.58 37.15 22.58
CA SER A 667 -16.43 38.28 22.96
C SER A 667 -16.52 38.53 24.47
N SER A 668 -15.82 39.57 24.91
CA SER A 668 -16.09 40.28 26.16
C SER A 668 -17.35 41.14 26.00
N ALA A 669 -18.50 40.61 26.42
CA ALA A 669 -19.71 41.41 26.55
C ALA A 669 -20.01 41.61 28.04
N VAL A 670 -19.83 42.85 28.52
CA VAL A 670 -20.35 43.30 29.82
C VAL A 670 -21.85 43.54 29.67
N TRP A 671 -22.68 42.99 30.55
CA TRP A 671 -24.13 43.21 30.52
C TRP A 671 -24.67 43.81 31.83
N ASN A 672 -25.51 44.85 31.67
CA ASN A 672 -26.20 45.54 32.75
C ASN A 672 -27.66 45.07 32.84
N HIS A 673 -28.13 44.98 34.09
CA HIS A 673 -29.37 44.34 34.51
C HIS A 673 -30.65 45.08 34.06
N SER A 674 -31.64 44.35 33.55
CA SER A 674 -33.06 44.74 33.65
C SER A 674 -33.97 43.51 33.63
N SER A 675 -34.94 43.52 34.54
CA SER A 675 -35.80 42.39 34.88
C SER A 675 -36.84 42.09 33.80
N GLY A 676 -36.72 40.90 33.21
CA GLY A 676 -37.71 40.28 32.34
C GLY A 676 -37.15 38.99 31.76
N THR A 677 -37.94 37.91 31.78
CA THR A 677 -37.57 36.64 31.16
C THR A 677 -37.28 36.86 29.68
N LYS A 678 -36.01 36.78 29.28
CA LYS A 678 -35.59 36.79 27.88
C LYS A 678 -35.00 35.42 27.55
N ASN A 679 -35.49 34.82 26.46
CA ASN A 679 -34.82 33.69 25.83
C ASN A 679 -33.57 34.22 25.14
N PHE A 680 -32.41 33.65 25.47
CA PHE A 680 -31.14 33.97 24.82
C PHE A 680 -30.75 32.81 23.91
N THR A 681 -30.43 33.13 22.65
CA THR A 681 -29.74 32.23 21.72
C THR A 681 -28.36 32.82 21.49
N LYS A 682 -27.31 32.18 22.01
CA LYS A 682 -25.92 32.55 21.71
C LYS A 682 -25.31 31.41 20.91
N SER A 683 -24.84 31.73 19.72
CA SER A 683 -24.12 30.81 18.84
C SER A 683 -22.68 30.69 19.33
N PHE A 684 -22.19 29.47 19.50
CA PHE A 684 -20.76 29.21 19.64
C PHE A 684 -20.23 28.81 18.26
N ASP A 685 -19.13 29.41 17.81
CA ASP A 685 -18.42 28.94 16.62
C ASP A 685 -17.58 27.70 16.98
N GLY A 686 -18.26 26.56 17.05
CA GLY A 686 -17.69 25.21 16.93
C GLY A 686 -16.98 24.62 18.15
N ILE A 687 -17.44 23.44 18.57
CA ILE A 687 -16.58 22.42 19.17
C ILE A 687 -16.31 21.41 18.04
N TYR A 688 -15.05 21.26 17.63
CA TYR A 688 -14.68 20.28 16.60
C TYR A 688 -14.61 18.89 17.24
N LEU A 689 -15.69 18.13 17.12
CA LEU A 689 -15.76 16.73 17.51
C LEU A 689 -15.69 15.84 16.25
N PRO A 690 -15.14 14.62 16.35
CA PRO A 690 -15.27 13.62 15.29
C PRO A 690 -16.74 13.36 14.94
N VAL A 691 -17.03 12.73 13.79
CA VAL A 691 -18.41 12.41 13.39
C VAL A 691 -19.02 11.40 14.38
N GLY A 692 -20.17 11.73 14.98
CA GLY A 692 -20.83 10.88 15.98
C GLY A 692 -22.05 11.54 16.64
N ASN A 693 -22.82 10.77 17.42
CA ASN A 693 -23.90 11.30 18.24
C ASN A 693 -23.33 11.73 19.60
N TRP A 694 -23.19 13.03 19.83
CA TRP A 694 -22.63 13.57 21.06
C TRP A 694 -23.72 14.07 21.99
N THR A 695 -23.74 13.58 23.23
CA THR A 695 -24.51 14.25 24.30
C THR A 695 -23.54 15.09 25.11
N ILE A 696 -23.49 16.39 24.83
CA ILE A 696 -22.67 17.33 25.60
C ILE A 696 -23.53 17.85 26.77
N ILE A 697 -23.23 17.40 27.99
CA ILE A 697 -23.89 17.93 29.18
C ILE A 697 -23.05 19.09 29.71
N VAL A 698 -23.63 20.28 29.65
CA VAL A 698 -23.02 21.48 30.20
C VAL A 698 -23.44 21.60 31.66
N ASN A 699 -22.47 21.45 32.56
CA ASN A 699 -22.64 21.80 33.96
C ASN A 699 -22.17 23.24 34.14
N ALA A 700 -22.91 24.03 34.91
CA ALA A 700 -22.22 25.03 35.70
C ALA A 700 -22.80 25.22 37.07
N THR A 701 -21.95 25.85 37.86
CA THR A 701 -22.17 26.27 39.20
C THR A 701 -22.56 27.73 39.22
N ASP A 702 -23.57 28.05 40.04
CA ASP A 702 -23.91 29.44 40.34
C ASP A 702 -22.84 30.08 41.26
N TYR A 703 -23.02 31.35 41.61
CA TYR A 703 -22.15 32.11 42.51
C TYR A 703 -22.00 31.50 43.92
N TYR A 704 -22.78 30.47 44.27
CA TYR A 704 -22.78 29.80 45.56
C TYR A 704 -22.32 28.32 45.49
N ASP A 705 -21.66 27.90 44.41
CA ASP A 705 -21.12 26.54 44.20
C ASP A 705 -22.19 25.42 44.09
N HIS A 706 -23.44 25.75 43.72
CA HIS A 706 -24.46 24.73 43.45
C HIS A 706 -24.43 24.29 41.98
N VAL A 707 -24.27 22.97 41.74
CA VAL A 707 -24.21 22.39 40.39
C VAL A 707 -25.60 22.36 39.74
N VAL A 708 -25.72 22.97 38.56
CA VAL A 708 -26.92 22.89 37.72
C VAL A 708 -26.57 22.32 36.35
N SER A 709 -27.22 21.23 35.98
CA SER A 709 -27.12 20.61 34.66
C SER A 709 -28.42 20.75 33.87
N ARG A 710 -28.29 21.02 32.56
CA ARG A 710 -29.35 20.78 31.58
C ARG A 710 -28.78 19.94 30.45
N ASN A 711 -29.57 18.97 30.00
CA ASN A 711 -29.25 18.20 28.81
C ASN A 711 -29.48 19.09 27.59
N ALA A 712 -28.42 19.36 26.83
CA ALA A 712 -28.52 19.82 25.46
C ALA A 712 -28.19 18.62 24.57
N THR A 713 -29.20 18.08 23.88
CA THR A 713 -28.94 17.15 22.78
C THR A 713 -28.45 17.99 21.61
N ILE A 714 -27.18 17.85 21.27
CA ILE A 714 -26.64 18.43 20.05
C ILE A 714 -26.51 17.27 19.08
N GLU A 715 -27.41 17.19 18.10
CA GLU A 715 -27.04 16.52 16.86
C GLU A 715 -25.91 17.37 16.27
N SER A 716 -24.66 16.91 16.42
CA SER A 716 -23.68 17.31 15.43
C SER A 716 -24.07 16.56 14.18
N VAL A 717 -24.97 17.16 13.40
CA VAL A 717 -24.89 16.96 11.97
C VAL A 717 -23.47 17.45 11.67
N ALA A 718 -22.61 16.54 11.22
CA ALA A 718 -21.59 17.03 10.32
C ALA A 718 -22.32 17.93 9.29
N ALA A 719 -21.64 18.85 8.64
CA ALA A 719 -22.03 19.09 7.25
C ALA A 719 -21.74 17.79 6.45
N ILE A 720 -22.44 16.72 6.79
CA ILE A 720 -22.79 15.59 5.97
C ILE A 720 -24.32 15.72 6.01
N GLU A 721 -24.86 16.48 5.06
CA GLU A 721 -26.18 16.17 4.56
C GLU A 721 -26.11 14.72 4.03
N THR A 722 -26.33 13.73 4.90
CA THR A 722 -26.74 12.40 4.46
C THR A 722 -28.22 12.46 4.07
N ASN A 723 -28.49 13.22 3.01
CA ASN A 723 -29.42 12.80 2.00
C ASN A 723 -28.59 12.70 0.72
N LEU A 724 -28.10 11.50 0.41
CA LEU A 724 -27.33 11.17 -0.79
C LEU A 724 -28.12 11.35 -2.12
N THR A 725 -29.26 12.02 -2.06
CA THR A 725 -29.87 12.75 -3.17
C THR A 725 -30.60 13.97 -2.59
N GLY A 726 -30.11 15.18 -2.85
CA GLY A 726 -30.87 16.39 -2.61
C GLY A 726 -31.65 16.75 -3.87
N SER A 727 -32.98 16.81 -3.82
CA SER A 727 -33.76 17.43 -4.89
C SER A 727 -34.31 18.76 -4.39
N SER A 728 -33.98 19.86 -5.05
CA SER A 728 -34.58 21.17 -4.78
C SER A 728 -35.24 21.71 -6.04
N SER A 729 -36.34 22.44 -5.85
CA SER A 729 -37.07 23.11 -6.92
C SER A 729 -36.84 24.61 -6.80
N ALA A 730 -36.20 25.22 -7.80
CA ALA A 730 -36.08 26.67 -7.90
C ALA A 730 -37.08 27.20 -8.94
N THR A 731 -37.80 28.26 -8.58
CA THR A 731 -38.70 28.95 -9.52
C THR A 731 -38.04 30.25 -9.93
N ALA A 732 -37.71 30.40 -11.21
CA ALA A 732 -37.16 31.65 -11.74
C ALA A 732 -38.17 32.30 -12.69
N THR A 733 -38.40 33.60 -12.53
CA THR A 733 -39.26 34.39 -13.43
C THR A 733 -38.37 35.18 -14.38
N ILE A 734 -38.52 34.97 -15.69
CA ILE A 734 -37.60 35.53 -16.69
C ILE A 734 -38.00 36.97 -17.04
N GLY A 735 -37.11 37.92 -16.72
CA GLY A 735 -37.17 39.31 -17.15
C GLY A 735 -35.91 39.72 -17.92
N GLY A 736 -35.81 39.31 -19.20
CA GLY A 736 -35.02 40.03 -20.22
C GLY A 736 -33.49 40.03 -20.20
N SER A 737 -32.80 39.43 -19.23
CA SER A 737 -31.34 39.27 -19.28
C SER A 737 -30.85 38.09 -18.44
N ASP A 738 -29.74 37.47 -18.87
CA ASP A 738 -29.02 36.31 -18.31
C ASP A 738 -29.46 35.84 -16.92
N ILE A 739 -29.91 34.58 -16.84
CA ILE A 739 -30.14 33.92 -15.56
C ILE A 739 -28.82 33.26 -15.15
N SER A 740 -28.37 33.52 -13.92
CA SER A 740 -27.23 32.83 -13.33
C SER A 740 -27.71 32.09 -12.09
N PHE A 741 -27.58 30.77 -12.09
CA PHE A 741 -27.70 29.96 -10.88
C PHE A 741 -26.29 29.83 -10.30
N THR A 742 -26.13 30.11 -9.01
CA THR A 742 -24.85 29.90 -8.32
C THR A 742 -25.08 28.84 -7.28
N PHE A 743 -24.28 27.77 -7.33
CA PHE A 743 -24.24 26.73 -6.33
C PHE A 743 -22.88 26.79 -5.66
N ASP A 744 -22.85 26.72 -4.34
CA ASP A 744 -21.61 26.52 -3.59
C ASP A 744 -21.59 25.07 -3.11
N ILE A 745 -20.66 24.26 -3.61
CA ILE A 745 -20.50 22.87 -3.20
C ILE A 745 -19.10 22.72 -2.61
N ILE A 746 -19.05 22.31 -1.34
CA ILE A 746 -17.80 22.06 -0.62
C ILE A 746 -17.62 20.55 -0.53
N THR A 747 -16.72 19.98 -1.33
CA THR A 747 -16.36 18.57 -1.21
C THR A 747 -15.08 18.39 -0.40
N LYS A 748 -15.11 17.48 0.57
CA LYS A 748 -13.96 17.10 1.38
C LYS A 748 -13.84 15.58 1.35
N GLY A 749 -12.81 15.06 0.69
CA GLY A 749 -12.49 13.63 0.66
C GLY A 749 -13.03 12.82 -0.52
N TYR A 750 -13.84 13.39 -1.42
CA TYR A 750 -14.35 12.67 -2.60
C TYR A 750 -13.76 13.20 -3.92
N PRO A 751 -13.25 12.32 -4.80
CA PRO A 751 -12.66 12.72 -6.08
C PRO A 751 -13.70 13.09 -7.16
N TYR A 752 -14.98 12.72 -7.01
CA TYR A 752 -16.00 12.89 -8.07
C TYR A 752 -17.34 13.47 -7.55
N VAL A 753 -17.97 14.35 -8.36
CA VAL A 753 -19.31 14.91 -8.11
C VAL A 753 -20.15 14.82 -9.37
N LYS A 754 -21.37 14.27 -9.30
CA LYS A 754 -22.28 14.17 -10.44
C LYS A 754 -23.52 15.05 -10.26
N PHE A 755 -23.88 15.79 -11.31
CA PHE A 755 -25.03 16.70 -11.31
C PHE A 755 -26.15 16.20 -12.22
N TYR A 756 -27.40 16.39 -11.79
CA TYR A 756 -28.61 16.09 -12.55
C TYR A 756 -29.49 17.33 -12.63
N MET A 757 -29.93 17.70 -13.83
CA MET A 757 -30.87 18.81 -14.02
C MET A 757 -32.01 18.38 -14.93
N ASN A 758 -33.25 18.45 -14.43
CA ASN A 758 -34.45 18.16 -15.20
C ASN A 758 -35.25 19.45 -15.41
N LEU A 759 -35.17 20.01 -16.62
CA LEU A 759 -35.89 21.21 -17.02
C LEU A 759 -37.20 20.80 -17.71
N SER A 760 -38.32 20.90 -16.99
CA SER A 760 -39.64 20.69 -17.59
C SER A 760 -40.24 22.04 -18.01
N SER A 761 -40.22 22.36 -19.30
CA SER A 761 -41.20 23.29 -19.85
C SER A 761 -41.62 22.88 -21.25
N GLY A 762 -42.86 23.19 -21.61
CA GLY A 762 -43.48 22.75 -22.86
C GLY A 762 -42.61 23.02 -24.09
N SER A 763 -42.30 21.94 -24.81
CA SER A 763 -41.92 21.90 -26.23
C SER A 763 -40.80 22.82 -26.74
N ASN A 764 -39.83 23.23 -25.92
CA ASN A 764 -38.65 23.95 -26.40
C ASN A 764 -37.36 23.15 -26.13
N THR A 765 -36.54 23.01 -27.17
CA THR A 765 -35.19 22.41 -27.14
C THR A 765 -34.21 23.37 -26.44
N TYR A 766 -33.32 22.82 -25.61
CA TYR A 766 -32.29 23.56 -24.88
C TYR A 766 -30.90 23.23 -25.43
N ASP A 767 -30.01 24.21 -25.45
CA ASP A 767 -28.60 24.04 -25.77
C ASP A 767 -27.75 24.70 -24.67
N VAL A 768 -26.75 24.00 -24.13
CA VAL A 768 -25.90 24.46 -23.00
C VAL A 768 -24.57 24.91 -23.57
N SER A 769 -24.44 26.19 -23.87
CA SER A 769 -23.31 26.69 -24.65
C SER A 769 -22.03 27.00 -23.83
N TYR A 770 -22.10 27.04 -22.50
CA TYR A 770 -20.95 27.44 -21.67
C TYR A 770 -21.06 26.97 -20.21
N ALA A 771 -19.99 26.39 -19.66
CA ALA A 771 -19.79 26.12 -18.23
C ALA A 771 -18.36 26.52 -17.84
N SER A 772 -18.14 27.12 -16.67
CA SER A 772 -16.82 27.57 -16.21
C SER A 772 -16.58 27.20 -14.76
N ILE A 773 -15.38 26.73 -14.41
CA ILE A 773 -14.98 26.45 -13.02
C ILE A 773 -14.02 27.57 -12.56
N GLY A 774 -14.21 28.11 -11.36
CA GLY A 774 -13.34 29.18 -10.84
C GLY A 774 -13.20 29.15 -9.32
N ASN A 775 -11.97 29.18 -8.82
CA ASN A 775 -11.65 29.35 -7.40
C ASN A 775 -11.78 30.84 -7.02
N SER A 776 -12.22 31.13 -5.80
CA SER A 776 -12.54 32.47 -5.28
C SER A 776 -11.37 33.47 -5.30
N SER A 777 -10.13 33.01 -5.54
CA SER A 777 -8.93 33.86 -5.53
C SER A 777 -8.42 34.32 -6.91
N THR A 778 -8.91 33.80 -8.05
CA THR A 778 -8.54 34.30 -9.38
C THR A 778 -9.67 34.18 -10.40
N ARG A 779 -10.23 35.31 -10.86
CA ARG A 779 -11.14 35.34 -12.03
C ARG A 779 -10.31 35.46 -13.30
N LYS A 780 -10.18 34.39 -14.08
CA LYS A 780 -9.59 34.43 -15.43
C LYS A 780 -10.67 34.08 -16.46
N ASN A 781 -10.98 35.02 -17.34
CA ASN A 781 -11.92 34.80 -18.44
C ASN A 781 -11.30 33.83 -19.45
N ILE A 782 -11.96 32.70 -19.72
CA ILE A 782 -11.60 31.79 -20.80
C ILE A 782 -12.48 32.13 -22.01
N SER A 783 -11.97 33.00 -22.88
CA SER A 783 -12.53 33.21 -24.22
C SER A 783 -11.46 32.85 -25.25
N GLY A 784 -11.69 31.75 -25.98
CA GLY A 784 -10.83 31.32 -27.09
C GLY A 784 -10.46 29.85 -26.99
N ALA A 785 -10.78 29.11 -28.05
CA ALA A 785 -10.40 27.72 -28.23
C ALA A 785 -8.88 27.59 -28.34
N SER A 786 -8.21 27.25 -27.24
CA SER A 786 -6.90 26.59 -27.25
C SER A 786 -6.57 26.02 -25.87
N SER A 787 -6.70 24.70 -25.77
CA SER A 787 -5.92 23.75 -24.96
C SER A 787 -5.62 24.09 -23.48
N TYR A 788 -6.53 23.67 -22.61
CA TYR A 788 -6.20 23.06 -21.31
C TYR A 788 -6.70 21.61 -21.37
N ALA A 789 -5.82 20.64 -21.14
CA ALA A 789 -6.20 19.23 -21.08
C ALA A 789 -7.02 19.00 -19.80
N GLY A 790 -8.32 18.70 -19.95
CA GLY A 790 -9.21 18.35 -18.84
C GLY A 790 -10.63 18.92 -18.90
N ALA A 791 -10.95 19.81 -19.84
CA ALA A 791 -12.33 20.28 -20.03
C ALA A 791 -12.74 20.15 -21.50
N GLU A 792 -13.38 19.03 -21.84
CA GLU A 792 -14.05 18.89 -23.14
C GLU A 792 -15.30 19.79 -23.16
N ALA A 793 -15.36 20.71 -24.12
CA ALA A 793 -16.58 21.45 -24.42
C ALA A 793 -17.56 20.49 -25.11
N PHE A 794 -18.58 20.05 -24.37
CA PHE A 794 -19.61 19.15 -24.87
C PHE A 794 -20.65 19.93 -25.68
N VAL A 795 -20.82 19.59 -26.96
CA VAL A 795 -21.95 20.05 -27.80
C VAL A 795 -22.91 18.88 -27.97
N LEU A 796 -24.10 18.97 -27.39
CA LEU A 796 -25.13 17.92 -27.52
C LEU A 796 -25.95 18.16 -28.81
N PRO A 797 -26.06 17.18 -29.73
CA PRO A 797 -26.93 17.33 -30.88
C PRO A 797 -28.41 17.14 -30.48
N ASN A 798 -29.28 18.00 -31.02
CA ASN A 798 -30.75 18.03 -30.86
C ASN A 798 -31.41 16.70 -30.44
N ILE A 799 -31.89 16.65 -29.19
CA ILE A 799 -32.73 15.54 -28.69
C ILE A 799 -34.09 16.13 -28.27
N SER A 800 -35.16 15.75 -28.97
CA SER A 800 -36.52 16.02 -28.55
C SER A 800 -37.02 14.90 -27.61
N ASN A 801 -37.44 15.28 -26.40
CA ASN A 801 -38.24 14.49 -25.45
C ASN A 801 -37.55 13.37 -24.63
N ALA A 802 -36.28 13.51 -24.27
CA ALA A 802 -35.65 12.69 -23.22
C ALA A 802 -34.85 13.56 -22.24
N PRO A 803 -34.68 13.15 -20.96
CA PRO A 803 -33.83 13.87 -20.01
C PRO A 803 -32.40 14.00 -20.56
N ALA A 804 -31.85 15.22 -20.54
CA ALA A 804 -30.47 15.49 -20.93
C ALA A 804 -29.55 15.31 -19.71
N TYR A 805 -28.40 14.66 -19.92
CA TYR A 805 -27.42 14.39 -18.87
C TYR A 805 -26.10 15.10 -19.20
N ALA A 806 -25.48 15.75 -18.22
CA ALA A 806 -24.14 16.32 -18.34
C ALA A 806 -23.25 15.76 -17.22
N MET A 807 -22.02 15.34 -17.58
CA MET A 807 -21.03 14.83 -16.64
C MET A 807 -19.89 15.85 -16.55
N ILE A 808 -19.51 16.27 -15.34
CA ILE A 808 -18.39 17.21 -15.13
C ILE A 808 -17.44 16.55 -14.14
N THR A 809 -16.20 16.30 -14.58
CA THR A 809 -15.13 15.73 -13.75
C THR A 809 -14.24 16.86 -13.23
N THR A 810 -14.01 16.94 -11.93
CA THR A 810 -13.11 17.94 -11.33
C THR A 810 -11.91 17.25 -10.70
N GLY A 811 -10.69 17.61 -11.11
CA GLY A 811 -9.46 17.03 -10.59
C GLY A 811 -9.16 17.37 -9.11
N LEU A 812 -8.41 16.48 -8.46
CA LEU A 812 -8.02 16.44 -7.04
C LEU A 812 -7.29 17.70 -6.56
N TYR A 813 -7.95 18.64 -5.89
CA TYR A 813 -7.30 19.55 -4.92
C TYR A 813 -8.27 20.05 -3.82
N ARG A 814 -7.70 20.26 -2.62
CA ARG A 814 -8.42 20.65 -1.39
C ARG A 814 -9.11 22.02 -1.56
N TYR A 815 -10.43 22.05 -1.30
CA TYR A 815 -11.36 23.19 -1.35
C TYR A 815 -11.60 23.79 -2.75
N ASN A 816 -12.62 23.28 -3.45
CA ASN A 816 -13.13 23.90 -4.66
C ASN A 816 -14.49 24.57 -4.41
N HIS A 817 -14.62 25.87 -4.75
CA HIS A 817 -15.90 26.48 -5.06
C HIS A 817 -16.17 26.27 -6.55
N THR A 818 -17.32 25.70 -6.92
CA THR A 818 -17.66 25.42 -8.32
C THR A 818 -18.93 26.15 -8.72
N THR A 819 -18.82 27.17 -9.58
CA THR A 819 -19.97 27.96 -10.07
C THR A 819 -20.45 27.48 -11.44
N LEU A 820 -21.64 26.90 -11.54
CA LEU A 820 -22.22 26.49 -12.83
C LEU A 820 -23.14 27.59 -13.41
N ARG A 821 -22.72 28.27 -14.48
CA ARG A 821 -23.54 29.28 -15.17
C ARG A 821 -24.20 28.68 -16.40
N ILE A 822 -25.53 28.82 -16.56
CA ILE A 822 -26.27 28.34 -17.72
C ILE A 822 -26.93 29.52 -18.41
N THR A 823 -26.53 29.79 -19.66
CA THR A 823 -27.09 30.88 -20.47
C THR A 823 -28.05 30.29 -21.50
N PRO A 824 -29.34 30.67 -21.52
CA PRO A 824 -30.27 30.16 -22.53
C PRO A 824 -29.96 30.74 -23.92
N TYR A 825 -30.16 29.92 -24.96
CA TYR A 825 -30.07 30.37 -26.35
C TYR A 825 -31.11 31.46 -26.64
N SER A 826 -30.73 32.46 -27.45
CA SER A 826 -31.58 33.58 -27.82
C SER A 826 -32.84 33.09 -28.56
N GLY A 827 -33.99 33.12 -27.89
CA GLY A 827 -35.27 32.66 -28.46
C GLY A 827 -36.39 32.36 -27.47
N LEU A 828 -36.13 32.33 -26.16
CA LEU A 828 -37.18 32.09 -25.16
C LEU A 828 -38.09 33.32 -24.98
N SER A 829 -39.41 33.11 -25.07
CA SER A 829 -40.40 34.10 -24.67
C SER A 829 -40.43 34.27 -23.14
N ALA A 830 -40.66 35.50 -22.67
CA ALA A 830 -40.82 35.79 -21.24
C ALA A 830 -41.88 34.89 -20.60
N GLY A 831 -41.53 34.23 -19.50
CA GLY A 831 -42.38 33.27 -18.80
C GLY A 831 -41.77 32.83 -17.46
N THR A 832 -42.57 32.15 -16.64
CA THR A 832 -42.12 31.50 -15.40
C THR A 832 -41.79 30.05 -15.71
N TYR A 833 -40.58 29.62 -15.35
CA TYR A 833 -40.10 28.27 -15.61
C TYR A 833 -39.77 27.60 -14.27
N THR A 834 -40.18 26.33 -14.12
CA THR A 834 -39.94 25.50 -12.95
C THR A 834 -39.09 24.31 -13.35
N GLY A 835 -37.93 24.13 -12.71
CA GLY A 835 -37.06 22.99 -12.91
C GLY A 835 -36.75 22.30 -11.58
N SER A 836 -36.51 20.99 -11.64
CA SER A 836 -36.01 20.20 -10.52
C SER A 836 -34.56 19.82 -10.81
N TYR A 837 -33.67 19.99 -9.84
CA TYR A 837 -32.29 19.51 -9.97
C TYR A 837 -31.91 18.66 -8.77
N GLY A 838 -30.92 17.78 -8.96
CA GLY A 838 -30.33 17.00 -7.90
C GLY A 838 -28.87 16.66 -8.17
N TRP A 839 -28.17 16.14 -7.18
CA TRP A 839 -26.76 15.78 -7.26
C TRP A 839 -26.49 14.52 -6.44
N GLY A 840 -25.39 13.82 -6.77
CA GLY A 840 -24.91 12.66 -6.04
C GLY A 840 -23.39 12.64 -5.98
N LEU A 841 -22.83 12.24 -4.84
CA LEU A 841 -21.41 11.96 -4.64
C LEU A 841 -21.18 10.47 -4.85
N PHE A 842 -20.07 10.12 -5.50
CA PHE A 842 -19.69 8.73 -5.76
C PHE A 842 -18.26 8.53 -5.30
N ASP A 843 -18.04 7.44 -4.56
CA ASP A 843 -16.71 6.87 -4.40
C ASP A 843 -16.47 5.90 -5.56
N SER A 844 -15.26 5.87 -6.11
CA SER A 844 -14.95 4.94 -7.21
C SER A 844 -14.55 3.59 -6.63
N GLU A 845 -15.55 2.78 -6.32
CA GLU A 845 -15.50 1.31 -6.43
C GLU A 845 -16.58 0.86 -7.43
#